data_AF-A0A430K457-F1
#
_entry.id   AF-A0A430K457-F1
#
_cell.length_a   1.000
_cell.length_b   1.000
_cell.length_c   1.000
_cell.angle_alpha   90.00
_cell.angle_beta   90.00
_cell.angle_gamma   90.00
#
_symmetry.space_group_name_H-M   'P 1'
#
loop_
_entity.id
_entity.type
_entity.pdbx_description
1 polymer ?
#
loop_
_entity_poly.entity_id
_entity_poly.type
_entity_poly.pdbx_seq_one_letter_code
_entity_poly.pdbx_strand_id
1 'polypeptide(L)'
;MQKKLRLKQFLTLPLFALTTSIFAHDSFMEQPYNTSSPIGSINVSQSTTPSPKKNIQVDATFNKLEVKELLADLKKVKKHLSGKTTLSAADLETLGSAIAQENKLFADNHKVITLGLEVIDLYESKYGGLFTKGTKSQGGFDRKASGYELENLMLVIMQSVIDYSYTEANLSAYPKLFNNRLFKTSAYFPGSVTPPADASQSYTIKINGTHVKVKGTPSNYIEEDARRPTGCYLAPGSIAKVTVPSSLVGIGATILVGAHTWDLTKKPTIKRMDRVTTKYDINSTTTTIANPLGGGVYINVPYQKDLGILNITLENVVRSPYYARTVANKTSLSDWLNVERLRDAPWTDIETDKVMMQVPTSWIYAFDNIEATMDDWDMAMDAISTLIGRPLRRSKTVIYMQVDVIKRGKANFPGYPQSNVSYDPYTDYKGYHSSYLIDGPRNERGYLTNVLFHEQGHAEKIYKFKGEIESMINFLWVAVHNKKFGVELNKAFEESFNGYGISHSIEEAAISWMITENFRLGNPMSSKTRDYRQEFSYQPRGHAKYADLVRLFNWEAIEKFYANTSEMWDRGEINYSYPNRVNEIPTDDRILRMSQAAGYDLRPLIHFWGVHPIDFKSLEAEIQKNNLKKSTAIYDQLSFYKTIVPMDNTAFRNFGLEDFSEAKIQKSSFHDHVSQSYYPGFLKKWWNDYNEPEGQAAVNQIQRIIDLYFPDGRPEEDNSSCIKINPISVKSSSATSPENTLDNNPATKWTAKGDGEYLLYDLGALYELCDLEINFEKGKSRFDYFDIEVSRDNKTFMAVKQGLSSTKSSATFDSYSISRKARYVKIIGRGNETNDWNSISDVKFYFKQKDTK
;
A
#
# COMPACT_ATOMS: atom_id res chain seq x y z
N MET A 1 -44.17 -33.25 -1.67
CA MET A 1 -43.71 -31.86 -1.91
C MET A 1 -42.46 -31.64 -1.10
N GLN A 2 -41.31 -31.74 -1.77
CA GLN A 2 -40.00 -32.03 -1.20
C GLN A 2 -39.03 -30.85 -1.36
N LYS A 3 -38.23 -30.68 -0.30
CA LYS A 3 -36.94 -29.97 -0.23
C LYS A 3 -36.00 -30.36 -1.39
N LYS A 4 -35.29 -29.39 -1.97
CA LYS A 4 -34.02 -29.55 -2.72
C LYS A 4 -33.07 -28.46 -2.19
N LEU A 5 -32.11 -28.75 -1.31
CA LEU A 5 -30.77 -29.32 -1.56
C LEU A 5 -30.08 -28.78 -2.84
N ARG A 6 -29.11 -27.88 -2.65
CA ARG A 6 -27.89 -27.83 -3.49
C ARG A 6 -26.67 -27.74 -2.58
N LEU A 7 -26.02 -28.89 -2.45
CA LEU A 7 -24.65 -29.09 -1.97
C LEU A 7 -23.69 -28.22 -2.81
N LYS A 8 -22.84 -27.41 -2.19
CA LYS A 8 -21.55 -27.01 -2.78
C LYS A 8 -20.47 -27.88 -2.12
N GLN A 9 -19.81 -28.68 -2.94
CA GLN A 9 -18.67 -29.51 -2.57
C GLN A 9 -17.51 -28.61 -2.11
N PHE A 10 -17.09 -28.78 -0.86
CA PHE A 10 -15.78 -28.34 -0.40
C PHE A 10 -14.74 -29.35 -0.93
N LEU A 11 -13.88 -28.90 -1.84
CA LEU A 11 -12.60 -29.56 -2.07
C LEU A 11 -11.70 -29.25 -0.87
N THR A 12 -11.23 -30.31 -0.25
CA THR A 12 -10.22 -30.36 0.81
C THR A 12 -8.92 -29.70 0.36
N LEU A 13 -8.59 -28.53 0.92
CA LEU A 13 -7.21 -28.06 1.03
C LEU A 13 -6.68 -28.44 2.42
N PRO A 14 -5.44 -28.94 2.55
CA PRO A 14 -4.89 -29.31 3.84
C PRO A 14 -4.66 -28.05 4.69
N LEU A 15 -5.24 -28.12 5.88
CA LEU A 15 -5.13 -27.20 6.99
C LEU A 15 -3.68 -27.23 7.53
N PHE A 16 -2.83 -26.29 7.14
CA PHE A 16 -1.58 -26.00 7.85
C PHE A 16 -1.19 -24.53 7.68
N ALA A 17 -1.59 -23.70 8.64
CA ALA A 17 -0.87 -22.47 9.03
C ALA A 17 -1.56 -21.84 10.25
N LEU A 18 -1.43 -22.47 11.41
CA LEU A 18 -1.77 -21.82 12.68
C LEU A 18 -0.93 -22.42 13.81
N THR A 19 0.38 -22.22 13.75
CA THR A 19 1.25 -22.22 14.94
C THR A 19 2.57 -21.51 14.65
N THR A 20 2.90 -20.57 15.54
CA THR A 20 4.25 -20.11 15.92
C THR A 20 5.16 -19.54 14.84
N SER A 21 5.23 -18.21 14.77
CA SER A 21 6.45 -17.50 14.36
C SER A 21 6.91 -16.64 15.54
N ILE A 22 7.86 -17.23 16.28
CA ILE A 22 8.52 -16.68 17.46
C ILE A 22 9.98 -16.37 17.07
N PHE A 23 10.43 -15.17 17.45
CA PHE A 23 11.79 -14.60 17.54
C PHE A 23 12.77 -14.70 16.35
N ALA A 24 13.08 -13.54 15.77
CA ALA A 24 14.33 -12.81 16.01
C ALA A 24 14.49 -11.83 14.85
N HIS A 25 14.58 -10.52 15.12
CA HIS A 25 15.46 -9.59 14.42
C HIS A 25 15.40 -8.25 15.17
N ASP A 26 16.39 -8.07 16.03
CA ASP A 26 16.97 -6.75 16.24
C ASP A 26 18.44 -6.88 15.79
N SER A 27 18.92 -5.83 15.12
CA SER A 27 20.20 -5.72 14.38
C SER A 27 20.12 -6.19 12.93
N PHE A 28 19.68 -5.31 12.03
CA PHE A 28 20.25 -5.09 10.68
C PHE A 28 19.38 -4.05 9.96
N MET A 29 19.27 -2.85 10.56
CA MET A 29 19.06 -1.64 9.77
C MET A 29 20.40 -1.34 9.09
N GLU A 30 20.38 -1.33 7.76
CA GLU A 30 21.54 -1.10 6.90
C GLU A 30 22.29 0.19 7.30
N GLN A 31 23.52 0.00 7.79
CA GLN A 31 24.58 0.99 7.71
C GLN A 31 24.93 1.18 6.22
N PRO A 32 25.22 2.41 5.76
CA PRO A 32 25.65 2.63 4.39
C PRO A 32 27.00 1.93 4.16
N TYR A 33 27.13 1.28 3.00
CA TYR A 33 28.34 0.63 2.54
C TYR A 33 29.56 1.57 2.66
N ASN A 34 30.44 1.28 3.62
CA ASN A 34 31.77 1.89 3.73
C ASN A 34 32.80 0.76 3.66
N THR A 35 33.59 0.74 2.58
CA THR A 35 34.68 -0.21 2.36
C THR A 35 35.95 0.28 3.05
N SER A 36 36.26 -0.21 4.25
CA SER A 36 37.65 -0.27 4.78
C SER A 36 37.70 -0.88 6.19
N SER A 37 38.52 -1.92 6.38
CA SER A 37 38.95 -2.45 7.69
C SER A 37 39.94 -1.48 8.38
N PRO A 38 40.14 -1.58 9.72
CA PRO A 38 40.53 -0.46 10.57
C PRO A 38 42.05 -0.31 10.75
N ILE A 39 42.54 0.93 10.71
CA ILE A 39 43.79 1.34 11.38
C ILE A 39 43.55 2.72 12.03
N GLY A 40 43.81 2.79 13.33
CA GLY A 40 44.36 3.96 14.04
C GLY A 40 43.62 5.31 13.95
N SER A 41 42.95 5.65 15.05
CA SER A 41 42.39 6.96 15.40
C SER A 41 43.37 8.15 15.28
N ILE A 42 43.00 9.21 14.54
CA ILE A 42 43.38 10.61 14.81
C ILE A 42 42.22 11.55 14.37
N ASN A 43 41.81 12.46 15.26
CA ASN A 43 40.85 13.55 15.03
C ASN A 43 41.29 14.51 13.91
N VAL A 44 40.35 15.14 13.18
CA VAL A 44 40.28 16.58 12.84
C VAL A 44 39.07 16.89 11.93
N SER A 45 38.58 18.13 12.08
CA SER A 45 37.37 18.82 11.63
C SER A 45 36.97 18.81 10.14
N GLN A 46 35.67 19.03 9.93
CA GLN A 46 34.94 19.27 8.68
C GLN A 46 35.47 20.46 7.85
N SER A 47 35.52 20.29 6.52
CA SER A 47 35.42 21.37 5.53
C SER A 47 34.95 20.81 4.18
N THR A 48 34.05 21.54 3.53
CA THR A 48 33.23 21.20 2.36
C THR A 48 33.90 21.61 1.03
N THR A 49 34.10 20.68 0.11
CA THR A 49 34.10 20.90 -1.36
C THR A 49 34.11 19.54 -2.11
N PRO A 50 33.42 19.39 -3.25
CA PRO A 50 33.33 18.11 -3.95
C PRO A 50 34.56 17.89 -4.84
N SER A 51 35.40 16.92 -4.48
CA SER A 51 36.51 16.44 -5.30
C SER A 51 36.01 15.55 -6.45
N PRO A 52 36.65 15.59 -7.64
CA PRO A 52 36.24 14.81 -8.80
C PRO A 52 36.45 13.32 -8.53
N LYS A 53 35.44 12.50 -8.84
CA LYS A 53 35.51 11.04 -8.73
C LYS A 53 36.68 10.53 -9.58
N LYS A 54 37.68 9.96 -8.92
CA LYS A 54 38.74 9.16 -9.54
C LYS A 54 38.10 8.14 -10.48
N ASN A 55 38.57 8.13 -11.72
CA ASN A 55 38.48 6.97 -12.59
C ASN A 55 38.87 5.73 -11.79
N ILE A 56 37.97 4.76 -11.69
CA ILE A 56 38.33 3.41 -11.27
C ILE A 56 39.16 2.85 -12.44
N GLN A 57 40.48 2.99 -12.35
CA GLN A 57 41.35 2.02 -13.00
C GLN A 57 41.04 0.67 -12.35
N VAL A 58 40.56 -0.25 -13.16
CA VAL A 58 40.51 -1.68 -12.85
C VAL A 58 41.90 -2.09 -12.41
N ASP A 59 42.02 -2.62 -11.20
CA ASP A 59 43.27 -3.16 -10.65
C ASP A 59 43.63 -4.42 -11.45
N ALA A 60 44.38 -4.22 -12.54
CA ALA A 60 44.76 -5.23 -13.52
C ALA A 60 46.00 -6.02 -13.06
N THR A 61 45.97 -6.53 -11.83
CA THR A 61 47.02 -7.42 -11.30
C THR A 61 46.43 -8.58 -10.51
N PHE A 62 45.64 -9.43 -11.17
CA PHE A 62 45.40 -10.78 -10.65
C PHE A 62 46.71 -11.56 -10.61
N ASN A 63 47.01 -12.19 -9.48
CA ASN A 63 48.25 -12.94 -9.35
C ASN A 63 48.16 -14.22 -10.21
N LYS A 64 49.24 -14.55 -10.94
CA LYS A 64 49.34 -15.81 -11.70
C LYS A 64 49.04 -17.04 -10.85
N LEU A 65 49.28 -16.97 -9.54
CA LEU A 65 48.99 -18.03 -8.59
C LEU A 65 47.47 -18.26 -8.43
N GLU A 66 46.69 -17.21 -8.21
CA GLU A 66 45.23 -17.27 -8.03
C GLU A 66 44.54 -17.85 -9.28
N VAL A 67 44.97 -17.40 -10.47
CA VAL A 67 44.51 -17.97 -11.76
C VAL A 67 44.81 -19.45 -11.87
N LYS A 68 46.02 -19.87 -11.45
CA LYS A 68 46.43 -21.27 -11.50
C LYS A 68 45.61 -22.13 -10.54
N GLU A 69 45.29 -21.60 -9.36
CA GLU A 69 44.48 -22.26 -8.33
C GLU A 69 43.03 -22.44 -8.79
N LEU A 70 42.38 -21.37 -9.26
CA LEU A 70 41.00 -21.46 -9.77
C LEU A 70 40.89 -22.42 -10.96
N LEU A 71 41.85 -22.39 -11.89
CA LEU A 71 41.90 -23.35 -13.00
C LEU A 71 42.11 -24.79 -12.51
N ALA A 72 42.86 -25.01 -11.43
CA ALA A 72 43.04 -26.32 -10.85
C ALA A 72 41.75 -26.82 -10.19
N ASP A 73 41.02 -25.95 -9.50
CA ASP A 73 39.76 -26.28 -8.84
C ASP A 73 38.66 -26.59 -9.85
N LEU A 74 38.46 -25.75 -10.89
CA LEU A 74 37.54 -26.05 -11.98
C LEU A 74 37.87 -27.38 -12.68
N LYS A 75 39.17 -27.72 -12.83
CA LYS A 75 39.58 -29.03 -13.36
C LYS A 75 39.21 -30.19 -12.44
N LYS A 76 39.26 -30.03 -11.11
CA LYS A 76 38.79 -31.04 -10.16
C LYS A 76 37.28 -31.27 -10.33
N VAL A 77 36.50 -30.20 -10.45
CA VAL A 77 35.05 -30.29 -10.72
C VAL A 77 34.78 -31.00 -12.04
N LYS A 78 35.47 -30.62 -13.13
CA LYS A 78 35.34 -31.30 -14.43
C LYS A 78 35.65 -32.79 -14.36
N LYS A 79 36.73 -33.17 -13.68
CA LYS A 79 37.10 -34.59 -13.47
C LYS A 79 36.01 -35.34 -12.70
N HIS A 80 35.44 -34.71 -11.67
CA HIS A 80 34.32 -35.25 -10.91
C HIS A 80 33.10 -35.54 -11.77
N LEU A 81 32.64 -34.55 -12.53
CA LEU A 81 31.47 -34.71 -13.41
C LEU A 81 31.67 -35.80 -14.47
N SER A 82 32.90 -35.91 -14.99
CA SER A 82 33.30 -36.94 -15.97
C SER A 82 33.53 -38.35 -15.40
N GLY A 83 33.38 -38.54 -14.08
CA GLY A 83 33.61 -39.84 -13.41
C GLY A 83 35.08 -40.26 -13.31
N LYS A 84 36.03 -39.34 -13.58
CA LYS A 84 37.48 -39.62 -13.50
C LYS A 84 38.01 -39.54 -12.07
N THR A 85 37.33 -38.81 -11.20
CA THR A 85 37.63 -38.70 -9.76
C THR A 85 36.32 -38.60 -9.00
N THR A 86 36.26 -39.10 -7.77
CA THR A 86 35.10 -38.91 -6.90
C THR A 86 35.46 -37.91 -5.82
N LEU A 87 34.67 -36.85 -5.68
CA LEU A 87 34.79 -35.86 -4.61
C LEU A 87 33.76 -36.18 -3.55
N SER A 88 34.13 -36.08 -2.28
CA SER A 88 33.19 -36.18 -1.16
C SER A 88 32.33 -34.92 -1.04
N ALA A 89 31.28 -34.97 -0.23
CA ALA A 89 30.47 -33.79 0.10
C ALA A 89 31.34 -32.63 0.64
N ALA A 90 32.26 -32.93 1.56
CA ALA A 90 33.18 -31.94 2.13
C ALA A 90 34.15 -31.35 1.08
N ASP A 91 34.61 -32.16 0.11
CA ASP A 91 35.45 -31.67 -0.98
C ASP A 91 34.67 -30.71 -1.89
N LEU A 92 33.40 -31.02 -2.19
CA LEU A 92 32.53 -30.17 -3.02
C LEU A 92 32.27 -28.81 -2.34
N GLU A 93 31.98 -28.81 -1.04
CA GLU A 93 31.79 -27.59 -0.25
C GLU A 93 33.07 -26.74 -0.18
N THR A 94 34.22 -27.39 0.04
CA THR A 94 35.52 -26.72 0.08
C THR A 94 35.85 -26.07 -1.27
N LEU A 95 35.63 -26.79 -2.38
CA LEU A 95 35.82 -26.25 -3.73
C LEU A 95 34.86 -25.11 -4.02
N GLY A 96 33.59 -25.23 -3.61
CA GLY A 96 32.61 -24.16 -3.80
C GLY A 96 33.03 -22.87 -3.10
N SER A 97 33.54 -23.00 -1.87
CA SER A 97 34.05 -21.86 -1.09
C SER A 97 35.30 -21.24 -1.73
N ALA A 98 36.25 -22.05 -2.19
CA ALA A 98 37.46 -21.58 -2.86
C ALA A 98 37.14 -20.85 -4.18
N ILE A 99 36.26 -21.42 -5.01
CA ILE A 99 35.83 -20.78 -6.27
C ILE A 99 35.09 -19.47 -6.00
N ALA A 100 34.26 -19.41 -4.94
CA ALA A 100 33.55 -18.18 -4.58
C ALA A 100 34.50 -17.04 -4.16
N GLN A 101 35.64 -17.36 -3.54
CA GLN A 101 36.67 -16.37 -3.16
C GLN A 101 37.35 -15.76 -4.38
N GLU A 102 37.59 -16.56 -5.42
CA GLU A 102 38.33 -16.17 -6.63
C GLU A 102 37.43 -15.84 -7.83
N ASN A 103 36.11 -15.70 -7.61
CA ASN A 103 35.14 -15.61 -8.71
C ASN A 103 35.31 -14.39 -9.62
N LYS A 104 35.96 -13.32 -9.16
CA LYS A 104 36.25 -12.13 -9.97
C LYS A 104 37.16 -12.44 -11.17
N LEU A 105 37.93 -13.53 -11.11
CA LEU A 105 38.76 -14.00 -12.23
C LEU A 105 37.94 -14.43 -13.45
N PHE A 106 36.62 -14.62 -13.31
CA PHE A 106 35.70 -14.81 -14.43
C PHE A 106 35.47 -13.54 -15.27
N ALA A 107 35.95 -12.36 -14.82
CA ALA A 107 35.72 -11.09 -15.50
C ALA A 107 36.56 -10.92 -16.78
N ASP A 108 37.82 -11.34 -16.78
CA ASP A 108 38.78 -11.01 -17.86
C ASP A 108 39.74 -12.15 -18.22
N ASN A 109 39.58 -13.35 -17.66
CA ASN A 109 40.44 -14.48 -17.96
C ASN A 109 39.79 -15.51 -18.90
N HIS A 110 40.13 -15.45 -20.19
CA HIS A 110 39.58 -16.36 -21.21
C HIS A 110 39.65 -17.85 -20.83
N LYS A 111 40.75 -18.32 -20.21
CA LYS A 111 40.91 -19.73 -19.85
C LYS A 111 39.97 -20.13 -18.71
N VAL A 112 39.81 -19.25 -17.71
CA VAL A 112 38.87 -19.47 -16.59
C VAL A 112 37.44 -19.50 -17.12
N ILE A 113 37.05 -18.50 -17.93
CA ILE A 113 35.70 -18.41 -18.50
C ILE A 113 35.40 -19.66 -19.34
N THR A 114 36.31 -20.04 -20.24
CA THR A 114 36.15 -21.22 -21.10
C THR A 114 35.96 -22.48 -20.27
N LEU A 115 36.84 -22.73 -19.29
CA LEU A 115 36.77 -23.92 -18.47
C LEU A 115 35.52 -23.95 -17.58
N GLY A 116 35.09 -22.80 -17.04
CA GLY A 116 33.85 -22.69 -16.27
C GLY A 116 32.62 -23.02 -17.11
N LEU A 117 32.54 -22.48 -18.33
CA LEU A 117 31.48 -22.81 -19.28
C LEU A 117 31.47 -24.30 -19.67
N GLU A 118 32.64 -24.91 -19.90
CA GLU A 118 32.75 -26.35 -20.14
C GLU A 118 32.28 -27.20 -18.95
N VAL A 119 32.55 -26.76 -17.71
CA VAL A 119 32.06 -27.42 -16.49
C VAL A 119 30.54 -27.36 -16.40
N ILE A 120 29.95 -26.20 -16.72
CA ILE A 120 28.49 -26.01 -16.77
C ILE A 120 27.86 -26.91 -17.83
N ASP A 121 28.36 -26.90 -19.06
CA ASP A 121 27.87 -27.78 -20.13
C ASP A 121 27.90 -29.25 -19.71
N LEU A 122 29.01 -29.69 -19.11
CA LEU A 122 29.19 -31.07 -18.69
C LEU A 122 28.19 -31.44 -17.58
N TYR A 123 27.96 -30.56 -16.61
CA TYR A 123 26.93 -30.75 -15.60
C TYR A 123 25.54 -30.85 -16.23
N GLU A 124 25.16 -29.88 -17.04
CA GLU A 124 23.81 -29.81 -17.64
C GLU A 124 23.56 -30.91 -18.67
N SER A 125 24.61 -31.48 -19.28
CA SER A 125 24.49 -32.65 -20.16
C SER A 125 24.13 -33.93 -19.39
N LYS A 126 24.56 -34.05 -18.12
CA LYS A 126 24.38 -35.24 -17.29
C LYS A 126 23.19 -35.15 -16.33
N TYR A 127 22.94 -33.96 -15.77
CA TYR A 127 21.97 -33.77 -14.69
C TYR A 127 20.79 -32.88 -15.08
N GLY A 128 20.81 -32.27 -16.27
CA GLY A 128 19.85 -31.24 -16.66
C GLY A 128 20.17 -29.88 -16.05
N GLY A 129 19.35 -28.87 -16.37
CA GLY A 129 19.51 -27.53 -15.80
C GLY A 129 19.01 -27.47 -14.36
N LEU A 130 19.68 -26.70 -13.50
CA LEU A 130 19.20 -26.49 -12.13
C LEU A 130 17.73 -26.07 -12.11
N PHE A 131 16.99 -26.58 -11.13
CA PHE A 131 15.56 -26.31 -10.90
C PHE A 131 14.59 -26.88 -11.91
N THR A 132 15.05 -27.42 -13.05
CA THR A 132 14.19 -27.91 -14.15
C THR A 132 13.55 -29.27 -13.85
N LYS A 133 12.51 -29.63 -14.61
CA LYS A 133 11.74 -30.87 -14.43
C LYS A 133 12.61 -32.11 -14.60
N GLY A 134 12.49 -33.07 -13.69
CA GLY A 134 13.24 -34.32 -13.69
C GLY A 134 14.64 -34.23 -13.08
N THR A 135 15.05 -33.06 -12.60
CA THR A 135 16.35 -32.88 -11.93
C THR A 135 16.22 -33.01 -10.42
N LYS A 136 17.35 -33.28 -9.74
CA LYS A 136 17.40 -33.34 -8.27
C LYS A 136 16.94 -32.04 -7.60
N SER A 137 17.21 -30.90 -8.23
CA SER A 137 16.88 -29.57 -7.71
C SER A 137 15.52 -29.05 -8.18
N GLN A 138 14.67 -29.87 -8.80
CA GLN A 138 13.39 -29.46 -9.40
C GLN A 138 12.57 -28.55 -8.44
N GLY A 139 12.30 -27.31 -8.87
CA GLY A 139 11.49 -26.33 -8.13
C GLY A 139 12.19 -25.68 -6.92
N GLY A 140 13.41 -26.10 -6.59
CA GLY A 140 14.23 -25.54 -5.53
C GLY A 140 14.67 -26.53 -4.47
N PHE A 141 15.59 -26.11 -3.62
CA PHE A 141 16.13 -26.89 -2.50
C PHE A 141 16.58 -25.97 -1.36
N ASP A 142 16.77 -26.52 -0.15
CA ASP A 142 17.35 -25.77 0.96
C ASP A 142 18.88 -25.70 0.79
N ARG A 143 19.44 -24.49 0.90
CA ARG A 143 20.86 -24.20 0.70
C ARG A 143 21.76 -25.01 1.63
N LYS A 144 21.28 -25.39 2.82
CA LYS A 144 22.01 -26.17 3.83
C LYS A 144 21.58 -27.64 3.91
N ALA A 145 20.66 -28.09 3.05
CA ALA A 145 20.28 -29.50 3.03
C ALA A 145 21.44 -30.37 2.53
N SER A 146 21.70 -31.46 3.24
CA SER A 146 22.67 -32.47 2.81
C SER A 146 22.23 -33.13 1.51
N GLY A 147 23.21 -33.54 0.72
CA GLY A 147 23.02 -34.13 -0.60
C GLY A 147 22.94 -33.11 -1.73
N TYR A 148 22.89 -31.81 -1.48
CA TYR A 148 22.86 -30.76 -2.53
C TYR A 148 24.22 -30.09 -2.74
N GLU A 149 25.31 -30.69 -2.27
CA GLU A 149 26.65 -30.08 -2.30
C GLU A 149 27.14 -29.83 -3.73
N LEU A 150 26.83 -30.75 -4.67
CA LEU A 150 27.13 -30.57 -6.09
C LEU A 150 26.28 -29.45 -6.70
N GLU A 151 24.97 -29.41 -6.42
CA GLU A 151 24.07 -28.36 -6.89
C GLU A 151 24.49 -26.97 -6.37
N ASN A 152 24.91 -26.88 -5.10
CA ASN A 152 25.44 -25.65 -4.50
C ASN A 152 26.75 -25.20 -5.17
N LEU A 153 27.69 -26.12 -5.41
CA LEU A 153 28.92 -25.83 -6.14
C LEU A 153 28.61 -25.33 -7.57
N MET A 154 27.68 -25.97 -8.26
CA MET A 154 27.28 -25.55 -9.60
C MET A 154 26.58 -24.20 -9.61
N LEU A 155 25.75 -23.90 -8.60
CA LEU A 155 25.17 -22.57 -8.41
C LEU A 155 26.26 -21.50 -8.32
N VAL A 156 27.32 -21.74 -7.52
CA VAL A 156 28.46 -20.81 -7.39
C VAL A 156 29.14 -20.58 -8.74
N ILE A 157 29.45 -21.64 -9.50
CA ILE A 157 30.13 -21.51 -10.80
C ILE A 157 29.24 -20.78 -11.81
N MET A 158 27.98 -21.18 -11.95
CA MET A 158 27.03 -20.56 -12.87
C MET A 158 26.81 -19.07 -12.52
N GLN A 159 26.70 -18.76 -11.23
CA GLN A 159 26.53 -17.39 -10.77
C GLN A 159 27.78 -16.53 -11.02
N SER A 160 28.98 -17.09 -10.83
CA SER A 160 30.25 -16.41 -11.14
C SER A 160 30.35 -16.04 -12.62
N VAL A 161 29.93 -16.95 -13.51
CA VAL A 161 29.90 -16.67 -14.95
C VAL A 161 28.88 -15.57 -15.29
N ILE A 162 27.66 -15.62 -14.73
CA ILE A 162 26.64 -14.58 -14.96
C ILE A 162 27.13 -13.21 -14.50
N ASP A 163 27.67 -13.14 -13.27
CA ASP A 163 28.02 -11.87 -12.62
C ASP A 163 29.23 -11.19 -13.27
N TYR A 164 30.17 -11.96 -13.83
CA TYR A 164 31.47 -11.41 -14.28
C TYR A 164 31.77 -11.61 -15.77
N SER A 165 31.33 -12.68 -16.41
CA SER A 165 31.79 -13.00 -17.77
C SER A 165 31.01 -12.32 -18.90
N TYR A 166 29.73 -12.01 -18.68
CA TYR A 166 28.83 -11.43 -19.70
C TYR A 166 28.98 -9.89 -19.82
N THR A 167 30.18 -9.42 -20.12
CA THR A 167 30.50 -7.99 -20.31
C THR A 167 30.62 -7.63 -21.80
N GLU A 168 30.43 -6.36 -22.15
CA GLU A 168 30.60 -5.88 -23.54
C GLU A 168 32.00 -6.21 -24.10
N ALA A 169 33.04 -6.05 -23.26
CA ALA A 169 34.42 -6.36 -23.63
C ALA A 169 34.59 -7.84 -23.99
N ASN A 170 34.05 -8.76 -23.19
CA ASN A 170 34.16 -10.19 -23.44
C ASN A 170 33.31 -10.64 -24.63
N LEU A 171 32.12 -10.08 -24.81
CA LEU A 171 31.26 -10.37 -25.97
C LEU A 171 31.93 -9.94 -27.28
N SER A 172 32.66 -8.83 -27.24
CA SER A 172 33.42 -8.33 -28.39
C SER A 172 34.70 -9.13 -28.65
N ALA A 173 35.44 -9.47 -27.59
CA ALA A 173 36.71 -10.19 -27.70
C ALA A 173 36.52 -11.67 -28.05
N TYR A 174 35.46 -12.31 -27.53
CA TYR A 174 35.24 -13.76 -27.61
C TYR A 174 33.82 -14.13 -28.05
N PRO A 175 33.29 -13.60 -29.17
CA PRO A 175 31.88 -13.78 -29.56
C PRO A 175 31.47 -15.24 -29.71
N LYS A 176 32.38 -16.11 -30.18
CA LYS A 176 32.13 -17.56 -30.32
C LYS A 176 31.95 -18.30 -28.98
N LEU A 177 32.49 -17.76 -27.89
CA LEU A 177 32.41 -18.38 -26.57
C LEU A 177 31.00 -18.25 -25.98
N PHE A 178 30.35 -17.12 -26.25
CA PHE A 178 29.03 -16.76 -25.70
C PHE A 178 27.87 -17.02 -26.67
N ASN A 179 28.13 -17.05 -27.98
CA ASN A 179 27.08 -17.30 -28.96
C ASN A 179 26.50 -18.71 -28.80
N ASN A 180 25.16 -18.82 -28.78
CA ASN A 180 24.41 -20.06 -28.52
C ASN A 180 24.73 -20.71 -27.17
N ARG A 181 25.22 -19.93 -26.20
CA ARG A 181 25.54 -20.41 -24.85
C ARG A 181 24.44 -20.01 -23.87
N LEU A 182 23.41 -20.85 -23.75
CA LEU A 182 22.40 -20.72 -22.70
C LEU A 182 22.70 -21.63 -21.52
N PHE A 183 22.17 -21.29 -20.35
CA PHE A 183 22.05 -22.25 -19.25
C PHE A 183 20.66 -22.89 -19.31
N LYS A 184 20.58 -24.23 -19.28
CA LYS A 184 19.31 -24.97 -19.32
C LYS A 184 18.35 -24.60 -18.19
N THR A 185 18.85 -24.07 -17.08
CA THR A 185 18.01 -23.51 -15.99
C THR A 185 17.07 -22.39 -16.48
N SER A 186 17.41 -21.71 -17.58
CA SER A 186 16.54 -20.72 -18.24
C SER A 186 15.20 -21.28 -18.71
N ALA A 187 15.07 -22.60 -18.92
CA ALA A 187 13.79 -23.23 -19.24
C ALA A 187 12.80 -23.22 -18.06
N TYR A 188 13.30 -23.03 -16.84
CA TYR A 188 12.50 -22.90 -15.63
C TYR A 188 12.34 -21.44 -15.21
N PHE A 189 13.43 -20.67 -15.11
CA PHE A 189 13.38 -19.26 -14.75
C PHE A 189 14.59 -18.48 -15.32
N PRO A 190 14.41 -17.28 -15.91
CA PRO A 190 13.15 -16.55 -16.08
C PRO A 190 12.21 -17.16 -17.13
N GLY A 191 12.66 -18.12 -17.92
CA GLY A 191 11.86 -18.75 -18.98
C GLY A 191 12.57 -18.61 -20.32
N SER A 192 12.27 -19.51 -21.23
CA SER A 192 12.90 -19.57 -22.55
C SER A 192 11.93 -19.15 -23.64
N VAL A 193 12.49 -18.65 -24.74
CA VAL A 193 11.80 -18.39 -26.00
C VAL A 193 12.79 -18.67 -27.12
N THR A 194 12.31 -19.14 -28.27
CA THR A 194 13.15 -19.40 -29.43
C THR A 194 13.70 -18.07 -29.97
N PRO A 195 14.99 -17.97 -30.32
CA PRO A 195 15.55 -16.78 -30.96
C PRO A 195 14.87 -16.50 -32.32
N PRO A 196 14.92 -15.26 -32.83
CA PRO A 196 14.38 -14.98 -34.16
C PRO A 196 15.10 -15.81 -35.22
N ALA A 197 14.36 -16.28 -36.23
CA ALA A 197 14.94 -17.07 -37.32
C ALA A 197 15.98 -16.29 -38.14
N ASP A 198 15.79 -14.97 -38.24
CA ASP A 198 16.74 -14.03 -38.83
C ASP A 198 17.33 -13.15 -37.72
N ALA A 199 18.62 -13.33 -37.43
CA ALA A 199 19.33 -12.57 -36.41
C ALA A 199 19.49 -11.07 -36.76
N SER A 200 19.27 -10.67 -38.02
CA SER A 200 19.24 -9.26 -38.43
C SER A 200 17.89 -8.58 -38.16
N GLN A 201 16.88 -9.36 -37.75
CA GLN A 201 15.58 -8.81 -37.38
C GLN A 201 15.75 -7.78 -36.26
N SER A 202 15.19 -6.60 -36.47
CA SER A 202 15.26 -5.50 -35.52
C SER A 202 13.91 -4.83 -35.27
N TYR A 203 13.79 -4.24 -34.08
CA TYR A 203 12.59 -3.52 -33.64
C TYR A 203 12.99 -2.17 -33.06
N THR A 204 12.33 -1.09 -33.51
CA THR A 204 12.50 0.25 -32.94
C THR A 204 11.35 0.57 -32.01
N ILE A 205 11.66 0.81 -30.73
CA ILE A 205 10.70 1.03 -29.64
C ILE A 205 10.86 2.43 -29.08
N LYS A 206 9.73 3.08 -28.80
CA LYS A 206 9.70 4.37 -28.11
C LYS A 206 9.69 4.17 -26.61
N ILE A 207 10.58 4.88 -25.90
CA ILE A 207 10.59 4.96 -24.45
C ILE A 207 10.51 6.42 -23.97
N ASN A 208 10.04 6.63 -22.75
CA ASN A 208 10.11 7.93 -22.08
C ASN A 208 11.50 8.14 -21.46
N GLY A 209 12.32 8.99 -22.06
CA GLY A 209 13.64 9.39 -21.59
C GLY A 209 13.65 10.48 -20.53
N THR A 210 12.49 10.91 -20.04
CA THR A 210 12.38 11.91 -18.97
C THR A 210 12.28 11.21 -17.61
N HIS A 211 13.22 11.54 -16.72
CA HIS A 211 13.22 11.21 -15.29
C HIS A 211 13.77 12.40 -14.49
N VAL A 212 12.92 13.39 -14.24
CA VAL A 212 13.26 14.62 -13.53
C VAL A 212 12.77 14.61 -12.08
N LYS A 213 13.35 15.50 -11.26
CA LYS A 213 12.77 15.87 -9.97
C LYS A 213 11.38 16.45 -10.20
N VAL A 214 10.37 15.85 -9.57
CA VAL A 214 9.00 16.36 -9.58
C VAL A 214 8.71 17.09 -8.27
N LYS A 215 7.79 18.06 -8.32
CA LYS A 215 7.32 18.80 -7.14
C LYS A 215 6.68 17.88 -6.12
N GLY A 216 6.79 18.27 -4.85
CA GLY A 216 6.15 17.64 -3.71
C GLY A 216 7.07 16.75 -2.87
N THR A 217 6.49 16.24 -1.78
CA THR A 217 7.19 15.42 -0.78
C THR A 217 7.88 14.18 -1.38
N PRO A 218 8.96 13.67 -0.76
CA PRO A 218 9.75 12.56 -1.32
C PRO A 218 9.02 11.21 -1.26
N SER A 219 9.38 10.27 -2.14
CA SER A 219 9.00 8.86 -2.07
C SER A 219 10.23 7.96 -2.07
N ASN A 220 10.06 6.66 -1.78
CA ASN A 220 11.11 5.67 -1.99
C ASN A 220 11.48 5.59 -3.48
N TYR A 221 12.74 5.25 -3.75
CA TYR A 221 13.30 4.94 -5.08
C TYR A 221 13.24 6.06 -6.12
N ILE A 222 12.75 7.27 -5.79
CA ILE A 222 12.51 8.33 -6.78
C ILE A 222 13.78 8.93 -7.39
N GLU A 223 14.92 8.77 -6.72
CA GLU A 223 16.24 9.23 -7.20
C GLU A 223 17.05 8.11 -7.87
N GLU A 224 16.56 6.88 -7.84
CA GLU A 224 17.15 5.75 -8.58
C GLU A 224 16.66 5.76 -10.04
N ASP A 225 17.39 5.14 -10.95
CA ASP A 225 17.05 5.09 -12.38
C ASP A 225 15.58 4.72 -12.64
N ALA A 226 14.94 5.38 -13.60
CA ALA A 226 13.63 5.01 -14.11
C ALA A 226 13.77 3.86 -15.11
N ARG A 227 13.17 2.71 -14.79
CA ARG A 227 13.17 1.55 -15.69
C ARG A 227 12.12 1.73 -16.79
N ARG A 228 12.53 1.55 -18.04
CA ARG A 228 11.67 1.66 -19.23
C ARG A 228 11.63 0.33 -19.98
N PRO A 229 10.48 -0.38 -20.00
CA PRO A 229 10.29 -1.57 -20.83
C PRO A 229 10.48 -1.27 -22.31
N THR A 230 11.00 -2.26 -23.04
CA THR A 230 11.06 -2.21 -24.52
C THR A 230 10.01 -3.13 -25.17
N GLY A 231 9.36 -4.01 -24.40
CA GLY A 231 8.52 -5.07 -24.97
C GLY A 231 9.31 -6.06 -25.83
N CYS A 232 10.63 -6.18 -25.59
CA CYS A 232 11.49 -7.15 -26.24
C CYS A 232 12.10 -8.08 -25.21
N TYR A 233 12.34 -9.33 -25.62
CA TYR A 233 12.97 -10.38 -24.82
C TYR A 233 14.21 -10.90 -25.54
N LEU A 234 15.31 -11.02 -24.80
CA LEU A 234 16.49 -11.71 -25.28
C LEU A 234 16.31 -13.21 -25.06
N ALA A 235 16.27 -13.99 -26.15
CA ALA A 235 16.28 -15.44 -26.06
C ALA A 235 17.57 -15.93 -25.36
N PRO A 236 17.49 -16.89 -24.42
CA PRO A 236 18.67 -17.41 -23.72
C PRO A 236 19.75 -17.86 -24.70
N GLY A 237 21.01 -17.47 -24.45
CA GLY A 237 22.16 -17.80 -25.31
C GLY A 237 22.29 -16.98 -26.59
N SER A 238 21.39 -16.02 -26.83
CA SER A 238 21.52 -15.07 -27.94
C SER A 238 22.40 -13.87 -27.57
N ILE A 239 23.03 -13.27 -28.58
CA ILE A 239 23.74 -12.00 -28.48
C ILE A 239 22.96 -10.98 -29.30
N ALA A 240 22.54 -9.88 -28.68
CA ALA A 240 21.78 -8.82 -29.32
C ALA A 240 22.58 -7.51 -29.38
N LYS A 241 22.17 -6.61 -30.25
CA LYS A 241 22.67 -5.22 -30.29
C LYS A 241 21.54 -4.27 -29.94
N VAL A 242 21.87 -3.27 -29.13
CA VAL A 242 20.95 -2.17 -28.80
C VAL A 242 21.57 -0.88 -29.29
N THR A 243 20.87 -0.21 -30.20
CA THR A 243 21.24 1.09 -30.74
C THR A 243 20.35 2.18 -30.13
N VAL A 244 21.00 3.22 -29.60
CA VAL A 244 20.34 4.33 -28.89
C VAL A 244 20.72 5.69 -29.49
N PRO A 245 19.93 6.75 -29.25
CA PRO A 245 20.31 8.11 -29.60
C PRO A 245 21.53 8.56 -28.81
N SER A 246 22.33 9.46 -29.38
CA SER A 246 23.53 10.02 -28.73
C SER A 246 23.23 10.72 -27.39
N SER A 247 21.99 11.17 -27.18
CA SER A 247 21.54 11.79 -25.93
C SER A 247 21.52 10.85 -24.72
N LEU A 248 21.57 9.52 -24.92
CA LEU A 248 21.71 8.53 -23.84
C LEU A 248 23.17 8.14 -23.54
N VAL A 249 24.11 8.55 -24.39
CA VAL A 249 25.50 8.08 -24.30
C VAL A 249 26.26 8.82 -23.21
N GLY A 250 26.91 8.08 -22.31
CA GLY A 250 27.81 8.63 -21.29
C GLY A 250 27.13 9.38 -20.15
N ILE A 251 25.80 9.35 -20.06
CA ILE A 251 25.04 10.04 -19.01
C ILE A 251 24.82 9.19 -17.74
N GLY A 252 25.36 7.97 -17.73
CA GLY A 252 25.11 6.94 -16.71
C GLY A 252 23.89 6.05 -16.98
N ALA A 253 23.28 6.15 -18.16
CA ALA A 253 22.17 5.27 -18.55
C ALA A 253 22.67 3.85 -18.84
N THR A 254 21.80 2.85 -18.61
CA THR A 254 22.18 1.43 -18.74
C THR A 254 21.11 0.60 -19.42
N ILE A 255 21.53 -0.47 -20.09
CA ILE A 255 20.67 -1.54 -20.61
C ILE A 255 20.66 -2.67 -19.58
N LEU A 256 19.47 -3.14 -19.22
CA LEU A 256 19.26 -4.27 -18.32
C LEU A 256 18.61 -5.43 -19.09
N VAL A 257 19.17 -6.62 -18.96
CA VAL A 257 18.60 -7.86 -19.52
C VAL A 257 18.17 -8.78 -18.37
N GLY A 258 16.86 -9.01 -18.27
CA GLY A 258 16.20 -9.64 -17.14
C GLY A 258 15.62 -8.61 -16.17
N ALA A 259 14.40 -8.83 -15.71
CA ALA A 259 13.67 -7.85 -14.91
C ALA A 259 13.87 -8.01 -13.39
N HIS A 260 14.19 -9.21 -12.91
CA HIS A 260 14.24 -9.53 -11.48
C HIS A 260 15.60 -9.18 -10.86
N THR A 261 15.75 -7.94 -10.40
CA THR A 261 17.02 -7.40 -9.87
C THR A 261 17.28 -7.72 -8.40
N TRP A 262 16.42 -8.48 -7.72
CA TRP A 262 16.67 -8.90 -6.34
C TRP A 262 17.69 -10.03 -6.26
N ASP A 263 18.73 -9.80 -5.46
CA ASP A 263 19.71 -10.81 -5.04
C ASP A 263 19.13 -11.71 -3.93
N LEU A 264 19.07 -13.01 -4.20
CA LEU A 264 18.52 -14.01 -3.29
C LEU A 264 19.56 -14.86 -2.55
N THR A 265 20.85 -14.49 -2.58
CA THR A 265 21.96 -15.25 -1.96
C THR A 265 21.72 -15.54 -0.47
N LYS A 266 21.04 -14.63 0.23
CA LYS A 266 20.74 -14.75 1.67
C LYS A 266 19.51 -15.63 1.98
N LYS A 267 18.80 -16.13 0.96
CA LYS A 267 17.64 -17.00 1.19
C LYS A 267 18.08 -18.40 1.61
N PRO A 268 17.44 -18.98 2.64
CA PRO A 268 17.69 -20.37 3.03
C PRO A 268 17.20 -21.34 1.95
N THR A 269 16.06 -21.06 1.32
CA THR A 269 15.55 -21.84 0.20
C THR A 269 15.94 -21.19 -1.13
N ILE A 270 16.61 -21.94 -1.99
CA ILE A 270 16.97 -21.55 -3.35
C ILE A 270 15.87 -22.04 -4.28
N LYS A 271 15.27 -21.14 -5.06
CA LYS A 271 14.25 -21.48 -6.06
C LYS A 271 14.58 -21.08 -7.49
N ARG A 272 15.64 -20.29 -7.69
CA ARG A 272 16.20 -19.86 -8.98
C ARG A 272 17.65 -19.45 -8.75
N MET A 273 18.38 -19.12 -9.81
CA MET A 273 19.69 -18.44 -9.68
C MET A 273 19.55 -17.19 -8.80
N ASP A 274 20.57 -16.91 -7.97
CA ASP A 274 20.51 -15.86 -6.96
C ASP A 274 20.35 -14.47 -7.59
N ARG A 275 21.07 -14.22 -8.70
CA ARG A 275 20.87 -13.06 -9.59
C ARG A 275 20.66 -13.56 -11.01
N VAL A 276 19.66 -12.98 -11.70
CA VAL A 276 19.23 -13.43 -13.03
C VAL A 276 19.36 -12.36 -14.12
N THR A 277 20.06 -11.27 -13.83
CA THR A 277 20.13 -10.09 -14.71
C THR A 277 21.56 -9.76 -15.09
N THR A 278 21.77 -9.30 -16.33
CA THR A 278 23.01 -8.63 -16.76
C THR A 278 22.73 -7.16 -17.03
N LYS A 279 23.72 -6.28 -16.80
CA LYS A 279 23.61 -4.83 -16.93
C LYS A 279 24.78 -4.29 -17.74
N TYR A 280 24.50 -3.40 -18.68
CA TYR A 280 25.48 -2.81 -19.61
C TYR A 280 25.38 -1.29 -19.59
N ASP A 281 26.51 -0.60 -19.46
CA ASP A 281 26.55 0.86 -19.53
C ASP A 281 26.40 1.34 -20.98
N ILE A 282 25.67 2.43 -21.19
CA ILE A 282 25.50 3.04 -22.50
C ILE A 282 26.61 4.08 -22.70
N ASN A 283 27.79 3.62 -23.12
CA ASN A 283 28.97 4.47 -23.39
C ASN A 283 29.23 4.70 -24.89
N SER A 284 28.43 4.07 -25.75
CA SER A 284 28.44 4.24 -27.20
C SER A 284 26.99 4.20 -27.72
N THR A 285 26.78 4.58 -28.98
CA THR A 285 25.44 4.52 -29.58
C THR A 285 24.98 3.09 -29.87
N THR A 286 25.86 2.10 -29.84
CA THR A 286 25.52 0.69 -30.06
C THR A 286 26.24 -0.19 -29.05
N THR A 287 25.47 -0.88 -28.22
CA THR A 287 25.99 -1.78 -27.19
C THR A 287 25.61 -3.22 -27.51
N THR A 288 26.57 -4.13 -27.39
CA THR A 288 26.33 -5.58 -27.53
C THR A 288 25.96 -6.17 -26.16
N ILE A 289 24.85 -6.91 -26.10
CA ILE A 289 24.29 -7.45 -24.86
C ILE A 289 24.09 -8.96 -24.94
N ALA A 290 24.18 -9.64 -23.80
CA ALA A 290 23.84 -11.05 -23.68
C ALA A 290 23.42 -11.41 -22.24
N ASN A 291 22.67 -12.49 -22.09
CA ASN A 291 22.39 -13.10 -20.79
C ASN A 291 22.18 -14.60 -21.02
N PRO A 292 22.92 -15.51 -20.34
CA PRO A 292 22.76 -16.95 -20.54
C PRO A 292 21.38 -17.46 -20.12
N LEU A 293 20.66 -16.68 -19.31
CA LEU A 293 19.31 -16.96 -18.86
C LEU A 293 18.23 -16.32 -19.73
N GLY A 294 18.61 -15.44 -20.66
CA GLY A 294 17.68 -14.56 -21.37
C GLY A 294 17.00 -13.56 -20.44
N GLY A 295 15.95 -12.92 -20.93
CA GLY A 295 15.14 -11.98 -20.13
C GLY A 295 14.60 -10.81 -20.94
N GLY A 296 13.63 -10.09 -20.37
CA GLY A 296 13.16 -8.82 -20.94
C GLY A 296 14.29 -7.78 -21.02
N VAL A 297 14.27 -6.93 -22.03
CA VAL A 297 15.28 -5.86 -22.23
C VAL A 297 14.69 -4.52 -21.79
N TYR A 298 15.41 -3.79 -20.94
CA TYR A 298 14.98 -2.51 -20.37
C TYR A 298 16.07 -1.45 -20.52
N ILE A 299 15.66 -0.19 -20.62
CA ILE A 299 16.55 0.97 -20.49
C ILE A 299 16.33 1.60 -19.12
N ASN A 300 17.39 1.76 -18.35
CA ASN A 300 17.38 2.51 -17.09
C ASN A 300 17.85 3.94 -17.36
N VAL A 301 16.95 4.90 -17.17
CA VAL A 301 17.21 6.33 -17.37
C VAL A 301 17.59 6.96 -16.04
N PRO A 302 18.79 7.57 -15.89
CA PRO A 302 19.22 8.17 -14.63
C PRO A 302 18.32 9.31 -14.17
N TYR A 303 18.34 9.57 -12.86
CA TYR A 303 17.64 10.69 -12.27
C TYR A 303 18.18 12.04 -12.76
N GLN A 304 17.30 13.03 -12.80
CA GLN A 304 17.53 14.39 -13.32
C GLN A 304 17.91 14.42 -14.81
N LYS A 305 17.27 13.58 -15.62
CA LYS A 305 17.38 13.60 -17.08
C LYS A 305 16.06 13.99 -17.72
N ASP A 306 16.11 14.83 -18.74
CA ASP A 306 14.93 15.22 -19.53
C ASP A 306 15.27 15.08 -21.01
N LEU A 307 15.05 13.89 -21.55
CA LEU A 307 15.47 13.53 -22.91
C LEU A 307 14.27 13.38 -23.87
N GLY A 308 13.05 13.62 -23.38
CA GLY A 308 11.82 13.44 -24.15
C GLY A 308 11.59 11.98 -24.55
N ILE A 309 10.93 11.76 -25.70
CA ILE A 309 10.69 10.42 -26.24
C ILE A 309 11.89 9.98 -27.06
N LEU A 310 12.41 8.79 -26.75
CA LEU A 310 13.61 8.22 -27.38
C LEU A 310 13.26 6.98 -28.19
N ASN A 311 13.88 6.83 -29.36
CA ASN A 311 13.79 5.61 -30.18
C ASN A 311 14.97 4.68 -29.88
N ILE A 312 14.68 3.46 -29.46
CA ILE A 312 15.67 2.42 -29.13
C ILE A 312 15.51 1.29 -30.14
N THR A 313 16.56 0.94 -30.87
CA THR A 313 16.52 -0.15 -31.85
C THR A 313 17.22 -1.37 -31.28
N LEU A 314 16.55 -2.53 -31.29
CA LEU A 314 17.07 -3.80 -30.79
C LEU A 314 17.14 -4.82 -31.92
N GLU A 315 18.32 -5.38 -32.18
CA GLU A 315 18.60 -6.42 -33.18
C GLU A 315 18.79 -7.78 -32.49
N ASN A 316 18.32 -8.87 -33.12
CA ASN A 316 18.42 -10.25 -32.60
C ASN A 316 17.70 -10.47 -31.26
N VAL A 317 16.51 -9.89 -31.12
CA VAL A 317 15.60 -10.09 -29.98
C VAL A 317 14.23 -10.59 -30.48
N VAL A 318 13.39 -11.09 -29.59
CA VAL A 318 11.98 -11.36 -29.90
C VAL A 318 11.08 -10.32 -29.25
N ARG A 319 9.90 -10.08 -29.81
CA ARG A 319 8.85 -9.30 -29.12
C ARG A 319 8.31 -10.09 -27.93
N SER A 320 8.15 -9.43 -26.79
CA SER A 320 7.40 -9.95 -25.63
C SER A 320 6.01 -9.32 -25.57
N PRO A 321 5.04 -9.96 -24.91
CA PRO A 321 3.78 -9.31 -24.64
C PRO A 321 3.98 -7.99 -23.89
N TYR A 322 3.40 -6.92 -24.42
CA TYR A 322 3.59 -5.59 -23.90
C TYR A 322 2.34 -4.73 -24.09
N TYR A 323 1.74 -4.34 -22.97
CA TYR A 323 0.64 -3.39 -22.96
C TYR A 323 1.15 -2.06 -22.40
N ALA A 324 1.08 -1.00 -23.22
CA ALA A 324 1.49 0.34 -22.83
C ALA A 324 0.35 1.33 -22.96
N ARG A 325 0.20 2.21 -21.97
CA ARG A 325 -0.61 3.42 -22.03
C ARG A 325 0.15 4.61 -21.45
N THR A 326 1.23 4.96 -22.13
CA THR A 326 2.17 6.02 -21.71
C THR A 326 2.20 7.17 -22.71
N VAL A 327 2.89 8.25 -22.35
CA VAL A 327 3.22 9.33 -23.28
C VAL A 327 4.09 8.87 -24.46
N ALA A 328 4.89 7.81 -24.29
CA ALA A 328 5.82 7.33 -25.33
C ALA A 328 5.20 6.25 -26.23
N ASN A 329 4.32 5.41 -25.67
CA ASN A 329 3.78 4.24 -26.35
C ASN A 329 2.33 3.94 -25.95
N LYS A 330 1.51 3.48 -26.90
CA LYS A 330 0.10 3.16 -26.72
C LYS A 330 -0.25 1.88 -27.48
N THR A 331 -0.54 0.81 -26.76
CA THR A 331 -1.10 -0.43 -27.30
C THR A 331 -2.61 -0.26 -27.43
N SER A 332 -3.18 -0.43 -28.62
CA SER A 332 -4.64 -0.43 -28.78
C SER A 332 -5.22 -1.73 -28.22
N LEU A 333 -6.50 -1.73 -27.81
CA LEU A 333 -7.17 -2.98 -27.41
C LEU A 333 -7.12 -4.04 -28.52
N SER A 334 -7.26 -3.65 -29.78
CA SER A 334 -7.14 -4.57 -30.92
C SER A 334 -5.75 -5.19 -31.02
N ASP A 335 -4.69 -4.39 -30.87
CA ASP A 335 -3.32 -4.91 -30.89
C ASP A 335 -3.06 -5.81 -29.68
N TRP A 336 -3.57 -5.46 -28.50
CA TRP A 336 -3.50 -6.32 -27.33
C TRP A 336 -4.14 -7.68 -27.60
N LEU A 337 -5.40 -7.70 -28.04
CA LEU A 337 -6.18 -8.93 -28.20
C LEU A 337 -5.65 -9.85 -29.31
N ASN A 338 -5.15 -9.26 -30.41
CA ASN A 338 -4.83 -9.99 -31.63
C ASN A 338 -3.33 -10.17 -31.88
N VAL A 339 -2.46 -9.42 -31.17
CA VAL A 339 -1.02 -9.38 -31.47
C VAL A 339 -0.16 -9.48 -30.20
N GLU A 340 -0.24 -8.50 -29.31
CA GLU A 340 0.72 -8.37 -28.21
C GLU A 340 0.54 -9.45 -27.14
N ARG A 341 -0.69 -9.83 -26.77
CA ARG A 341 -0.89 -10.89 -25.77
C ARG A 341 -0.52 -12.30 -26.25
N LEU A 342 -0.35 -12.47 -27.56
CA LEU A 342 -0.07 -13.75 -28.22
C LEU A 342 1.42 -13.98 -28.50
N ARG A 343 2.31 -13.09 -28.05
CA ARG A 343 3.76 -13.26 -28.23
C ARG A 343 4.29 -14.38 -27.30
N ASP A 344 5.27 -15.14 -27.79
CA ASP A 344 5.76 -16.36 -27.12
C ASP A 344 6.65 -16.12 -25.89
N ALA A 345 7.09 -14.88 -25.64
CA ALA A 345 7.97 -14.61 -24.50
C ALA A 345 7.27 -14.90 -23.16
N PRO A 346 8.00 -15.41 -22.14
CA PRO A 346 7.40 -15.92 -20.90
C PRO A 346 6.86 -14.84 -19.95
N TRP A 347 7.19 -13.57 -20.18
CA TRP A 347 6.77 -12.45 -19.34
C TRP A 347 6.06 -11.38 -20.14
N THR A 348 5.01 -10.81 -19.52
CA THR A 348 4.27 -9.65 -20.02
C THR A 348 4.63 -8.43 -19.18
N ASP A 349 5.08 -7.36 -19.84
CA ASP A 349 5.21 -6.04 -19.23
C ASP A 349 3.92 -5.23 -19.46
N ILE A 350 3.42 -4.57 -18.42
CA ILE A 350 2.23 -3.72 -18.48
C ILE A 350 2.58 -2.39 -17.83
N GLU A 351 2.38 -1.29 -18.54
CA GLU A 351 2.63 0.04 -17.97
C GLU A 351 1.64 1.12 -18.43
N THR A 352 1.42 2.07 -17.54
CA THR A 352 0.82 3.37 -17.80
C THR A 352 1.81 4.45 -17.33
N ASP A 353 1.48 5.73 -17.51
CA ASP A 353 2.29 6.82 -16.90
C ASP A 353 2.29 6.79 -15.35
N LYS A 354 1.50 5.90 -14.71
CA LYS A 354 1.28 5.85 -13.26
C LYS A 354 1.57 4.49 -12.64
N VAL A 355 1.44 3.41 -13.39
CA VAL A 355 1.62 2.04 -12.92
C VAL A 355 2.57 1.28 -13.82
N MET A 356 3.41 0.43 -13.23
CA MET A 356 4.28 -0.49 -13.95
C MET A 356 4.20 -1.85 -13.26
N MET A 357 4.00 -2.90 -14.03
CA MET A 357 3.99 -4.26 -13.53
C MET A 357 4.50 -5.27 -14.55
N GLN A 358 4.92 -6.43 -14.03
CA GLN A 358 5.30 -7.58 -14.83
C GLN A 358 4.69 -8.85 -14.25
N VAL A 359 4.03 -9.60 -15.14
CA VAL A 359 3.36 -10.86 -14.83
C VAL A 359 3.79 -11.96 -15.81
N PRO A 360 3.71 -13.25 -15.43
CA PRO A 360 3.93 -14.34 -16.38
C PRO A 360 2.92 -14.24 -17.53
N THR A 361 3.35 -14.47 -18.76
CA THR A 361 2.44 -14.45 -19.93
C THR A 361 1.31 -15.47 -19.78
N SER A 362 1.60 -16.62 -19.15
CA SER A 362 0.61 -17.65 -18.84
C SER A 362 -0.54 -17.17 -17.96
N TRP A 363 -0.39 -16.05 -17.24
CA TRP A 363 -1.44 -15.47 -16.40
C TRP A 363 -2.42 -14.57 -17.15
N ILE A 364 -2.09 -14.10 -18.36
CA ILE A 364 -2.81 -12.96 -18.95
C ILE A 364 -3.11 -13.07 -20.45
N TYR A 365 -2.52 -14.04 -21.18
CA TYR A 365 -2.74 -14.12 -22.64
C TYR A 365 -4.21 -14.32 -23.06
N ALA A 366 -5.08 -14.81 -22.16
CA ALA A 366 -6.51 -14.99 -22.38
C ALA A 366 -7.37 -13.94 -21.65
N PHE A 367 -6.77 -12.85 -21.15
CA PHE A 367 -7.48 -11.77 -20.46
C PHE A 367 -7.88 -10.65 -21.43
N ASP A 368 -9.18 -10.38 -21.50
CA ASP A 368 -9.75 -9.42 -22.46
C ASP A 368 -9.87 -7.99 -21.88
N ASN A 369 -10.00 -7.84 -20.56
CA ASN A 369 -10.42 -6.58 -19.92
C ASN A 369 -9.28 -5.63 -19.50
N ILE A 370 -8.14 -5.66 -20.20
CA ILE A 370 -6.93 -4.94 -19.75
C ILE A 370 -7.12 -3.41 -19.68
N GLU A 371 -7.90 -2.81 -20.56
CA GLU A 371 -8.16 -1.36 -20.54
C GLU A 371 -8.89 -0.93 -19.26
N ALA A 372 -9.95 -1.65 -18.89
CA ALA A 372 -10.71 -1.37 -17.67
C ALA A 372 -9.85 -1.58 -16.41
N THR A 373 -9.05 -2.65 -16.36
CA THR A 373 -8.11 -2.88 -15.26
C THR A 373 -7.11 -1.73 -15.15
N MET A 374 -6.54 -1.26 -16.26
CA MET A 374 -5.59 -0.15 -16.23
C MET A 374 -6.25 1.18 -15.87
N ASP A 375 -7.52 1.40 -16.23
CA ASP A 375 -8.30 2.55 -15.75
C ASP A 375 -8.44 2.53 -14.23
N ASP A 376 -8.75 1.37 -13.65
CA ASP A 376 -8.86 1.22 -12.20
C ASP A 376 -7.54 1.52 -11.49
N TRP A 377 -6.42 1.05 -12.05
CA TRP A 377 -5.08 1.35 -11.56
C TRP A 377 -4.72 2.84 -11.65
N ASP A 378 -4.98 3.47 -12.80
CA ASP A 378 -4.71 4.89 -13.00
C ASP A 378 -5.58 5.76 -12.08
N MET A 379 -6.83 5.37 -11.84
CA MET A 379 -7.73 6.01 -10.88
C MET A 379 -7.23 5.85 -9.45
N ALA A 380 -6.74 4.67 -9.07
CA ALA A 380 -6.17 4.43 -7.75
C ALA A 380 -4.93 5.30 -7.50
N MET A 381 -4.01 5.38 -8.47
CA MET A 381 -2.83 6.23 -8.36
C MET A 381 -3.17 7.74 -8.34
N ASP A 382 -4.25 8.15 -9.02
CA ASP A 382 -4.77 9.52 -8.92
C ASP A 382 -5.34 9.84 -7.53
N ALA A 383 -6.09 8.92 -6.92
CA ALA A 383 -6.55 9.08 -5.54
C ALA A 383 -5.38 9.29 -4.59
N ILE A 384 -4.35 8.44 -4.69
CA ILE A 384 -3.18 8.52 -3.82
C ILE A 384 -2.43 9.84 -4.06
N SER A 385 -2.15 10.20 -5.31
CA SER A 385 -1.42 11.43 -5.64
C SER A 385 -2.19 12.67 -5.19
N THR A 386 -3.52 12.69 -5.35
CA THR A 386 -4.35 13.80 -4.89
C THR A 386 -4.35 13.89 -3.36
N LEU A 387 -4.54 12.76 -2.66
CA LEU A 387 -4.53 12.69 -1.20
C LEU A 387 -3.24 13.29 -0.63
N ILE A 388 -2.08 12.93 -1.19
CA ILE A 388 -0.77 13.33 -0.64
C ILE A 388 -0.20 14.58 -1.32
N GLY A 389 -1.01 15.31 -2.09
CA GLY A 389 -0.61 16.59 -2.70
C GLY A 389 0.56 16.47 -3.67
N ARG A 390 0.54 15.46 -4.55
CA ARG A 390 1.57 15.21 -5.58
C ARG A 390 0.99 15.28 -7.00
N PRO A 391 1.82 15.55 -8.02
CA PRO A 391 1.38 15.51 -9.40
C PRO A 391 0.76 14.15 -9.79
N LEU A 392 -0.35 14.19 -10.55
CA LEU A 392 -1.03 12.99 -11.05
C LEU A 392 -0.17 12.16 -12.01
N ARG A 393 0.72 12.82 -12.75
CA ARG A 393 1.75 12.19 -13.56
C ARG A 393 3.10 12.49 -12.94
N ARG A 394 3.86 11.42 -12.67
CA ARG A 394 5.20 11.51 -12.08
C ARG A 394 6.23 11.05 -13.11
N SER A 395 7.48 11.43 -12.92
CA SER A 395 8.55 11.07 -13.87
C SER A 395 8.91 9.57 -13.80
N LYS A 396 8.58 8.91 -12.70
CA LYS A 396 8.82 7.49 -12.43
C LYS A 396 7.70 6.94 -11.53
N THR A 397 7.32 5.68 -11.73
CA THR A 397 6.39 4.97 -10.84
C THR A 397 7.07 4.66 -9.50
N VAL A 398 6.35 4.80 -8.39
CA VAL A 398 6.94 4.61 -7.05
C VAL A 398 7.21 3.14 -6.74
N ILE A 399 6.29 2.26 -7.16
CA ILE A 399 6.43 0.82 -7.07
C ILE A 399 6.39 0.24 -8.49
N TYR A 400 7.26 -0.74 -8.74
CA TYR A 400 7.20 -1.60 -9.91
C TYR A 400 6.79 -3.00 -9.46
N MET A 401 5.53 -3.38 -9.69
CA MET A 401 4.98 -4.64 -9.17
C MET A 401 5.47 -5.83 -9.99
N GLN A 402 6.03 -6.84 -9.33
CA GLN A 402 6.62 -7.99 -9.99
C GLN A 402 6.25 -9.30 -9.28
N VAL A 403 6.16 -10.35 -10.08
CA VAL A 403 5.97 -11.74 -9.62
C VAL A 403 7.30 -12.49 -9.70
N ASP A 404 7.61 -13.33 -8.71
CA ASP A 404 8.85 -14.14 -8.66
C ASP A 404 8.53 -15.56 -8.14
N VAL A 405 9.44 -16.53 -8.28
CA VAL A 405 9.25 -17.90 -7.76
C VAL A 405 9.31 -17.98 -6.24
N ILE A 406 9.87 -16.95 -5.61
CA ILE A 406 9.95 -16.79 -4.16
C ILE A 406 9.86 -15.31 -3.81
N LYS A 407 9.11 -14.97 -2.77
CA LYS A 407 9.01 -13.58 -2.28
C LYS A 407 10.39 -13.06 -1.86
N ARG A 408 10.65 -11.77 -2.08
CA ARG A 408 11.92 -11.12 -1.68
C ARG A 408 12.22 -11.28 -0.18
N GLY A 409 11.25 -11.04 0.69
CA GLY A 409 11.43 -11.09 2.14
C GLY A 409 10.65 -12.20 2.83
N LYS A 410 10.68 -12.23 4.16
CA LYS A 410 9.76 -13.05 4.98
C LYS A 410 8.40 -12.36 5.17
N ALA A 411 8.39 -11.02 5.15
CA ALA A 411 7.21 -10.18 5.07
C ALA A 411 7.03 -9.64 3.64
N ASN A 412 5.97 -8.85 3.45
CA ASN A 412 5.78 -8.05 2.24
C ASN A 412 6.55 -6.71 2.41
N PHE A 413 7.01 -6.14 1.29
CA PHE A 413 7.81 -4.91 1.31
C PHE A 413 7.43 -4.00 0.13
N PRO A 414 7.68 -2.69 0.20
CA PRO A 414 7.73 -1.85 -1.00
C PRO A 414 8.93 -2.25 -1.86
N GLY A 415 8.91 -1.85 -3.14
CA GLY A 415 10.07 -2.10 -3.99
C GLY A 415 9.94 -1.57 -5.42
N TYR A 416 11.09 -1.41 -6.03
CA TYR A 416 11.25 -1.13 -7.45
C TYR A 416 12.33 -2.08 -8.03
N PRO A 417 12.02 -3.38 -8.23
CA PRO A 417 10.69 -4.01 -8.19
C PRO A 417 10.20 -4.42 -6.80
N GLN A 418 8.89 -4.43 -6.58
CA GLN A 418 8.23 -5.07 -5.45
C GLN A 418 7.93 -6.54 -5.80
N SER A 419 8.36 -7.48 -4.96
CA SER A 419 8.19 -8.93 -5.19
C SER A 419 7.52 -9.60 -3.98
N ASN A 420 6.18 -9.47 -3.93
CA ASN A 420 5.31 -9.98 -2.87
C ASN A 420 4.39 -11.13 -3.32
N VAL A 421 4.34 -11.41 -4.62
CA VAL A 421 3.51 -12.45 -5.23
C VAL A 421 4.41 -13.57 -5.73
N SER A 422 4.06 -14.81 -5.39
CA SER A 422 4.80 -15.99 -5.82
C SER A 422 4.18 -16.64 -7.06
N TYR A 423 5.04 -17.17 -7.93
CA TYR A 423 4.70 -17.87 -9.16
C TYR A 423 5.30 -19.27 -9.17
N ASP A 424 4.56 -20.21 -9.75
CA ASP A 424 5.05 -21.55 -10.04
C ASP A 424 5.22 -21.75 -11.55
N PRO A 425 6.46 -21.84 -12.08
CA PRO A 425 6.73 -22.07 -13.50
C PRO A 425 6.23 -23.39 -14.06
N TYR A 426 5.86 -24.35 -13.20
CA TYR A 426 5.33 -25.65 -13.65
C TYR A 426 3.83 -25.67 -13.87
N THR A 427 3.12 -24.66 -13.38
CA THR A 427 1.68 -24.57 -13.52
C THR A 427 1.32 -23.95 -14.86
N ASP A 428 0.46 -24.62 -15.63
CA ASP A 428 -0.22 -24.01 -16.78
C ASP A 428 -1.45 -23.24 -16.28
N TYR A 429 -1.33 -21.91 -16.25
CA TYR A 429 -2.37 -20.99 -15.82
C TYR A 429 -3.43 -20.73 -16.90
N LYS A 430 -3.31 -21.34 -18.09
CA LYS A 430 -4.32 -21.29 -19.16
C LYS A 430 -4.72 -19.88 -19.61
N GLY A 431 -3.82 -18.92 -19.45
CA GLY A 431 -3.97 -17.55 -19.94
C GLY A 431 -4.75 -16.62 -19.03
N TYR A 432 -5.26 -17.10 -17.89
CA TYR A 432 -5.90 -16.26 -16.88
C TYR A 432 -5.63 -16.77 -15.47
N HIS A 433 -4.93 -15.95 -14.68
CA HIS A 433 -4.75 -16.16 -13.24
C HIS A 433 -5.34 -15.00 -12.47
N SER A 434 -6.41 -15.25 -11.73
CA SER A 434 -7.02 -14.24 -10.86
C SER A 434 -6.04 -13.81 -9.78
N SER A 435 -5.80 -12.51 -9.74
CA SER A 435 -4.83 -11.83 -8.89
C SER A 435 -5.09 -10.34 -8.98
N TYR A 436 -4.87 -9.60 -7.89
CA TYR A 436 -5.03 -8.14 -7.89
C TYR A 436 -4.17 -7.41 -8.96
N LEU A 437 -3.09 -8.03 -9.43
CA LEU A 437 -2.28 -7.52 -10.52
C LEU A 437 -3.05 -7.55 -11.87
N ILE A 438 -3.87 -8.57 -12.10
CA ILE A 438 -4.61 -8.82 -13.35
C ILE A 438 -6.04 -8.25 -13.27
N ASP A 439 -6.74 -8.52 -12.18
CA ASP A 439 -8.15 -8.15 -12.00
C ASP A 439 -8.31 -6.68 -11.56
N GLY A 440 -7.22 -6.05 -11.10
CA GLY A 440 -7.18 -4.66 -10.70
C GLY A 440 -7.77 -4.40 -9.30
N PRO A 441 -7.63 -3.16 -8.79
CA PRO A 441 -7.91 -2.89 -7.38
C PRO A 441 -9.39 -2.66 -7.05
N ARG A 442 -10.28 -2.46 -8.03
CA ARG A 442 -11.66 -1.98 -7.77
C ARG A 442 -12.50 -2.98 -6.98
N ASN A 443 -12.56 -4.22 -7.46
CA ASN A 443 -13.42 -5.27 -6.91
C ASN A 443 -12.64 -6.32 -6.13
N GLU A 444 -11.32 -6.39 -6.32
CA GLU A 444 -10.48 -7.35 -5.61
C GLU A 444 -10.45 -7.05 -4.12
N ARG A 445 -10.71 -8.08 -3.32
CA ARG A 445 -10.70 -8.02 -1.86
C ARG A 445 -9.86 -9.16 -1.34
N GLY A 446 -8.98 -8.85 -0.39
CA GLY A 446 -8.16 -9.86 0.25
C GLY A 446 -6.84 -9.31 0.75
N TYR A 447 -6.14 -10.15 1.52
CA TYR A 447 -4.89 -9.80 2.19
C TYR A 447 -3.86 -9.15 1.26
N LEU A 448 -3.63 -9.71 0.06
CA LEU A 448 -2.60 -9.20 -0.84
C LEU A 448 -2.95 -7.84 -1.45
N THR A 449 -4.22 -7.56 -1.74
CA THR A 449 -4.66 -6.24 -2.24
C THR A 449 -4.56 -5.18 -1.14
N ASN A 450 -4.94 -5.50 0.10
CA ASN A 450 -4.73 -4.59 1.24
C ASN A 450 -3.23 -4.32 1.47
N VAL A 451 -2.41 -5.38 1.43
CA VAL A 451 -0.95 -5.30 1.55
C VAL A 451 -0.35 -4.42 0.46
N LEU A 452 -0.81 -4.50 -0.78
CA LEU A 452 -0.32 -3.62 -1.84
C LEU A 452 -0.44 -2.15 -1.45
N PHE A 453 -1.62 -1.69 -1.04
CA PHE A 453 -1.83 -0.29 -0.67
C PHE A 453 -1.07 0.08 0.62
N HIS A 454 -0.94 -0.87 1.55
CA HIS A 454 -0.09 -0.75 2.73
C HIS A 454 1.37 -0.47 2.35
N GLU A 455 1.96 -1.31 1.49
CA GLU A 455 3.34 -1.14 1.01
C GLU A 455 3.50 0.10 0.12
N GLN A 456 2.49 0.44 -0.70
CA GLN A 456 2.44 1.70 -1.43
C GLN A 456 2.52 2.88 -0.45
N GLY A 457 1.78 2.86 0.65
CA GLY A 457 1.84 3.91 1.67
C GLY A 457 3.23 4.05 2.31
N HIS A 458 3.93 2.94 2.55
CA HIS A 458 5.33 2.99 2.97
C HIS A 458 6.23 3.61 1.91
N ALA A 459 6.06 3.22 0.65
CA ALA A 459 6.83 3.75 -0.47
C ALA A 459 6.57 5.24 -0.72
N GLU A 460 5.36 5.73 -0.44
CA GLU A 460 5.01 7.14 -0.60
C GLU A 460 5.62 8.03 0.49
N LYS A 461 6.20 7.48 1.57
CA LYS A 461 6.74 8.23 2.73
C LYS A 461 5.76 9.28 3.29
N ILE A 462 4.50 8.89 3.45
CA ILE A 462 3.41 9.80 3.83
C ILE A 462 3.70 10.50 5.17
N TYR A 463 3.47 11.82 5.21
CA TYR A 463 3.49 12.63 6.43
C TYR A 463 2.41 12.16 7.43
N LYS A 464 2.76 11.90 8.68
CA LYS A 464 1.88 11.26 9.66
C LYS A 464 2.30 11.59 11.10
N PHE A 465 1.46 11.31 12.09
CA PHE A 465 1.84 11.48 13.50
C PHE A 465 2.73 10.33 13.99
N LYS A 466 3.44 10.59 15.10
CA LYS A 466 4.25 9.59 15.78
C LYS A 466 3.40 8.37 16.16
N GLY A 467 3.88 7.18 15.83
CA GLY A 467 3.16 5.92 16.03
C GLY A 467 2.35 5.45 14.81
N GLU A 468 2.13 6.28 13.79
CA GLU A 468 1.22 5.90 12.70
C GLU A 468 1.87 5.16 11.53
N ILE A 469 3.11 4.70 11.70
CA ILE A 469 3.88 4.08 10.61
C ILE A 469 3.10 2.96 9.95
N GLU A 470 2.47 2.10 10.74
CA GLU A 470 1.68 0.95 10.27
C GLU A 470 0.16 1.21 10.34
N SER A 471 -0.23 2.48 10.35
CA SER A 471 -1.63 2.87 10.46
C SER A 471 -2.07 3.79 9.34
N MET A 472 -1.50 4.99 9.23
CA MET A 472 -1.89 5.98 8.21
C MET A 472 -1.77 5.43 6.79
N ILE A 473 -0.78 4.57 6.54
CA ILE A 473 -0.55 3.94 5.24
C ILE A 473 -1.75 3.09 4.76
N ASN A 474 -2.58 2.55 5.67
CA ASN A 474 -3.78 1.80 5.30
C ASN A 474 -4.93 2.73 4.86
N PHE A 475 -4.88 4.02 5.21
CA PHE A 475 -5.88 5.00 4.79
C PHE A 475 -5.87 5.27 3.27
N LEU A 476 -4.79 4.89 2.57
CA LEU A 476 -4.76 4.92 1.11
C LEU A 476 -5.88 4.09 0.48
N TRP A 477 -6.22 2.94 1.10
CA TRP A 477 -7.34 2.12 0.64
C TRP A 477 -8.65 2.92 0.62
N VAL A 478 -8.91 3.66 1.69
CA VAL A 478 -10.12 4.48 1.87
C VAL A 478 -10.20 5.54 0.79
N ALA A 479 -9.09 6.24 0.52
CA ALA A 479 -9.04 7.26 -0.53
C ALA A 479 -9.33 6.69 -1.92
N VAL A 480 -8.74 5.54 -2.26
CA VAL A 480 -8.98 4.88 -3.55
C VAL A 480 -10.45 4.48 -3.67
N HIS A 481 -10.97 3.74 -2.70
CA HIS A 481 -12.29 3.13 -2.81
C HIS A 481 -13.42 4.13 -2.65
N ASN A 482 -13.31 5.05 -1.69
CA ASN A 482 -14.35 6.07 -1.47
C ASN A 482 -14.32 7.16 -2.53
N LYS A 483 -13.15 7.77 -2.78
CA LYS A 483 -13.08 8.95 -3.66
C LYS A 483 -13.18 8.59 -5.14
N LYS A 484 -12.65 7.44 -5.57
CA LYS A 484 -12.57 7.08 -6.99
C LYS A 484 -13.49 5.93 -7.38
N PHE A 485 -13.70 4.94 -6.53
CA PHE A 485 -14.57 3.80 -6.85
C PHE A 485 -16.01 3.94 -6.34
N GLY A 486 -16.34 5.02 -5.62
CA GLY A 486 -17.71 5.29 -5.18
C GLY A 486 -18.20 4.39 -4.04
N VAL A 487 -17.29 3.71 -3.35
CA VAL A 487 -17.61 2.93 -2.14
C VAL A 487 -17.99 3.91 -1.03
N GLU A 488 -19.01 3.60 -0.23
CA GLU A 488 -19.39 4.41 0.93
C GLU A 488 -18.19 4.55 1.92
N LEU A 489 -18.07 5.66 2.64
CA LEU A 489 -16.89 5.98 3.44
C LEU A 489 -16.65 4.99 4.58
N ASN A 490 -17.67 4.66 5.36
CA ASN A 490 -17.58 3.64 6.41
C ASN A 490 -17.23 2.29 5.78
N LYS A 491 -17.84 1.94 4.64
CA LYS A 491 -17.51 0.69 3.97
C LYS A 491 -16.06 0.64 3.49
N ALA A 492 -15.56 1.72 2.91
CA ALA A 492 -14.17 1.81 2.47
C ALA A 492 -13.20 1.77 3.66
N PHE A 493 -13.58 2.35 4.80
CA PHE A 493 -12.82 2.30 6.03
C PHE A 493 -12.78 0.89 6.64
N GLU A 494 -13.92 0.21 6.75
CA GLU A 494 -14.01 -1.20 7.15
C GLU A 494 -13.10 -2.11 6.30
N GLU A 495 -13.07 -1.86 4.98
CA GLU A 495 -12.28 -2.64 4.03
C GLU A 495 -10.79 -2.31 4.06
N SER A 496 -10.38 -1.17 4.63
CA SER A 496 -8.98 -0.73 4.70
C SER A 496 -8.09 -1.71 5.46
N PHE A 497 -8.70 -2.49 6.37
CA PHE A 497 -8.01 -3.41 7.25
C PHE A 497 -8.58 -4.84 7.24
N ASN A 498 -9.65 -5.11 6.48
CA ASN A 498 -10.29 -6.42 6.41
C ASN A 498 -9.32 -7.55 6.00
N GLY A 499 -8.35 -7.28 5.12
CA GLY A 499 -7.30 -8.24 4.78
C GLY A 499 -6.51 -8.79 5.98
N TYR A 500 -6.50 -8.07 7.11
CA TYR A 500 -5.83 -8.45 8.36
C TYR A 500 -6.79 -9.07 9.40
N GLY A 501 -8.07 -9.23 9.06
CA GLY A 501 -9.07 -9.92 9.88
C GLY A 501 -9.76 -9.05 10.93
N ILE A 502 -9.80 -7.73 10.74
CA ILE A 502 -10.60 -6.77 11.52
C ILE A 502 -11.29 -5.84 10.52
N SER A 503 -12.60 -5.62 10.69
CA SER A 503 -13.39 -4.79 9.79
C SER A 503 -14.28 -3.86 10.60
N HIS A 504 -13.68 -2.79 11.12
CA HIS A 504 -14.38 -1.79 11.91
C HIS A 504 -14.84 -0.63 11.03
N SER A 505 -16.10 -0.24 11.20
CA SER A 505 -16.60 1.10 10.91
C SER A 505 -15.82 2.15 11.71
N ILE A 506 -16.00 3.43 11.37
CA ILE A 506 -15.36 4.52 12.11
C ILE A 506 -15.85 4.54 13.57
N GLU A 507 -17.11 4.18 13.82
CA GLU A 507 -17.70 4.05 15.14
C GLU A 507 -17.10 2.90 15.95
N GLU A 508 -16.97 1.71 15.37
CA GLU A 508 -16.33 0.56 16.04
C GLU A 508 -14.86 0.84 16.32
N ALA A 509 -14.17 1.55 15.43
CA ALA A 509 -12.82 2.02 15.70
C ALA A 509 -12.77 3.00 16.88
N ALA A 510 -13.78 3.87 17.04
CA ALA A 510 -13.90 4.75 18.20
C ALA A 510 -14.15 3.94 19.48
N ILE A 511 -15.06 2.96 19.45
CA ILE A 511 -15.30 2.05 20.58
C ILE A 511 -14.00 1.34 20.96
N SER A 512 -13.27 0.78 19.98
CA SER A 512 -12.00 0.09 20.21
C SER A 512 -10.93 0.97 20.88
N TRP A 513 -11.03 2.30 20.75
CA TRP A 513 -10.17 3.26 21.43
C TRP A 513 -10.71 3.65 22.80
N MET A 514 -12.01 3.96 22.91
CA MET A 514 -12.65 4.39 24.15
C MET A 514 -12.60 3.33 25.25
N ILE A 515 -12.65 2.05 24.86
CA ILE A 515 -12.50 0.93 25.79
C ILE A 515 -11.06 0.75 26.26
N THR A 516 -10.06 1.50 25.78
CA THR A 516 -8.67 1.34 26.27
C THR A 516 -8.47 2.02 27.62
N GLU A 517 -7.50 1.54 28.39
CA GLU A 517 -7.14 2.15 29.68
C GLU A 517 -6.51 3.53 29.49
N ASN A 518 -5.68 3.72 28.46
CA ASN A 518 -5.09 5.03 28.17
C ASN A 518 -6.17 6.08 27.88
N PHE A 519 -7.19 5.75 27.09
CA PHE A 519 -8.31 6.67 26.87
C PHE A 519 -9.01 7.01 28.19
N ARG A 520 -9.43 6.00 28.97
CA ARG A 520 -10.16 6.24 30.24
C ARG A 520 -9.39 7.09 31.25
N LEU A 521 -8.05 7.01 31.23
CA LEU A 521 -7.17 7.80 32.10
C LEU A 521 -6.81 9.18 31.52
N GLY A 522 -7.27 9.51 30.31
CA GLY A 522 -6.94 10.76 29.63
C GLY A 522 -5.50 10.83 29.14
N ASN A 523 -4.89 9.69 28.85
CA ASN A 523 -3.57 9.57 28.26
C ASN A 523 -3.66 9.51 26.72
N PRO A 524 -2.63 9.99 25.99
CA PRO A 524 -2.57 9.78 24.55
C PRO A 524 -2.44 8.29 24.21
N MET A 525 -2.78 7.92 22.98
CA MET A 525 -2.47 6.60 22.45
C MET A 525 -0.96 6.35 22.56
N SER A 526 -0.57 5.19 23.11
CA SER A 526 0.83 4.84 23.28
C SER A 526 1.49 4.55 21.94
N SER A 527 2.57 5.28 21.65
CA SER A 527 3.48 4.98 20.54
C SER A 527 4.66 4.09 20.97
N LYS A 528 4.66 3.58 22.21
CA LYS A 528 5.82 2.92 22.86
C LYS A 528 5.46 1.48 23.27
N THR A 529 5.56 0.54 22.34
CA THR A 529 5.77 -0.89 22.66
C THR A 529 6.84 -1.44 21.74
N ARG A 530 7.63 -2.41 22.22
CA ARG A 530 8.87 -2.85 21.55
C ARG A 530 8.68 -3.61 20.23
N ASP A 531 7.46 -3.95 19.84
CA ASP A 531 7.22 -4.82 18.68
C ASP A 531 5.94 -4.43 17.92
N TYR A 532 5.95 -3.42 17.05
CA TYR A 532 4.94 -3.19 15.98
C TYR A 532 3.44 -3.25 16.39
N ARG A 533 3.12 -3.30 17.68
CA ARG A 533 1.84 -3.72 18.27
C ARG A 533 1.51 -2.73 19.40
N GLN A 534 1.44 -1.48 18.98
CA GLN A 534 1.08 -0.33 19.80
C GLN A 534 -0.31 0.17 19.39
N GLU A 535 -0.88 1.15 20.10
CA GLU A 535 -2.30 1.46 19.99
C GLU A 535 -2.73 2.07 18.64
N PHE A 536 -1.79 2.57 17.84
CA PHE A 536 -2.02 3.00 16.46
C PHE A 536 -1.80 1.88 15.41
N SER A 537 -0.69 1.13 15.52
CA SER A 537 -0.21 0.19 14.49
C SER A 537 -1.13 -0.99 14.32
N TYR A 538 -1.41 -1.35 13.06
CA TYR A 538 -2.22 -2.52 12.70
C TYR A 538 -3.61 -2.53 13.37
N GLN A 539 -4.21 -1.35 13.56
CA GLN A 539 -5.53 -1.18 14.16
C GLN A 539 -6.30 -0.06 13.43
N PRO A 540 -7.60 -0.23 13.14
CA PRO A 540 -8.44 0.81 12.53
C PRO A 540 -8.38 2.15 13.27
N ARG A 541 -8.40 2.12 14.62
CA ARG A 541 -8.34 3.33 15.46
C ARG A 541 -7.13 4.24 15.19
N GLY A 542 -6.00 3.69 14.73
CA GLY A 542 -4.82 4.51 14.49
C GLY A 542 -4.92 5.45 13.27
N HIS A 543 -5.85 5.17 12.35
CA HIS A 543 -6.11 6.01 11.17
C HIS A 543 -7.56 6.49 11.04
N ALA A 544 -8.44 6.13 11.98
CA ALA A 544 -9.85 6.56 12.01
C ALA A 544 -10.03 8.09 11.99
N LYS A 545 -9.16 8.86 12.65
CA LYS A 545 -9.24 10.33 12.64
C LYS A 545 -9.22 10.95 11.24
N TYR A 546 -8.55 10.32 10.28
CA TYR A 546 -8.49 10.81 8.91
C TYR A 546 -9.82 10.55 8.20
N ALA A 547 -10.43 9.40 8.44
CA ALA A 547 -11.78 9.10 7.96
C ALA A 547 -12.81 10.03 8.60
N ASP A 548 -12.64 10.34 9.89
CA ASP A 548 -13.46 11.31 10.61
C ASP A 548 -13.33 12.72 10.04
N LEU A 549 -12.11 13.17 9.79
CA LEU A 549 -11.87 14.46 9.16
C LEU A 549 -12.58 14.54 7.80
N VAL A 550 -12.50 13.48 7.00
CA VAL A 550 -13.22 13.38 5.71
C VAL A 550 -14.74 13.35 5.92
N ARG A 551 -15.24 12.64 6.92
CA ARG A 551 -16.66 12.55 7.26
C ARG A 551 -17.24 13.93 7.59
N LEU A 552 -16.51 14.71 8.36
CA LEU A 552 -16.92 16.02 8.86
C LEU A 552 -16.71 17.13 7.81
N PHE A 553 -15.53 17.18 7.19
CA PHE A 553 -15.07 18.32 6.39
C PHE A 553 -14.78 17.99 4.92
N ASN A 554 -15.14 16.79 4.45
CA ASN A 554 -14.81 16.25 3.12
C ASN A 554 -13.31 15.99 2.89
N TRP A 555 -13.00 15.36 1.75
CA TRP A 555 -11.63 15.10 1.29
C TRP A 555 -10.78 16.36 1.13
N GLU A 556 -11.40 17.50 0.82
CA GLU A 556 -10.67 18.75 0.57
C GLU A 556 -9.84 19.21 1.78
N ALA A 557 -10.32 19.00 3.01
CA ALA A 557 -9.61 19.38 4.22
C ALA A 557 -8.25 18.67 4.35
N ILE A 558 -8.22 17.35 4.12
CA ILE A 558 -6.99 16.56 4.21
C ILE A 558 -6.10 16.79 2.98
N GLU A 559 -6.69 16.97 1.80
CA GLU A 559 -5.96 17.20 0.55
C GLU A 559 -5.26 18.55 0.52
N LYS A 560 -5.92 19.62 1.00
CA LYS A 560 -5.28 20.94 1.19
C LYS A 560 -4.11 20.86 2.15
N PHE A 561 -4.25 20.12 3.25
CA PHE A 561 -3.17 19.93 4.22
C PHE A 561 -1.93 19.28 3.57
N TYR A 562 -2.11 18.20 2.80
CA TYR A 562 -1.01 17.53 2.13
C TYR A 562 -0.46 18.32 0.93
N ALA A 563 -1.30 19.02 0.17
CA ALA A 563 -0.87 19.93 -0.88
C ALA A 563 0.03 21.02 -0.32
N ASN A 564 -0.39 21.70 0.75
CA ASN A 564 0.42 22.69 1.46
C ASN A 564 1.72 22.06 1.99
N THR A 565 1.67 20.83 2.53
CA THR A 565 2.86 20.11 2.99
C THR A 565 3.86 19.86 1.87
N SER A 566 3.39 19.50 0.67
CA SER A 566 4.22 19.33 -0.52
C SER A 566 4.86 20.65 -0.99
N GLU A 567 4.11 21.75 -0.96
CA GLU A 567 4.66 23.06 -1.30
C GLU A 567 5.69 23.57 -0.28
N MET A 568 5.41 23.39 1.02
CA MET A 568 6.34 23.73 2.10
C MET A 568 7.64 22.92 1.99
N TRP A 569 7.54 21.64 1.63
CA TRP A 569 8.71 20.79 1.34
C TRP A 569 9.53 21.35 0.18
N ASP A 570 8.88 21.73 -0.93
CA ASP A 570 9.56 22.30 -2.09
C ASP A 570 10.26 23.64 -1.75
N ARG A 571 9.73 24.40 -0.78
CA ARG A 571 10.34 25.62 -0.22
C ARG A 571 11.41 25.36 0.84
N GLY A 572 11.62 24.12 1.28
CA GLY A 572 12.58 23.75 2.31
C GLY A 572 12.14 24.08 3.75
N GLU A 573 10.86 24.36 3.97
CA GLU A 573 10.27 24.70 5.29
C GLU A 573 10.04 23.45 6.15
N ILE A 574 9.99 22.28 5.53
CA ILE A 574 9.79 20.98 6.18
C ILE A 574 11.01 20.09 5.88
N ASN A 575 11.45 19.32 6.88
CA ASN A 575 12.56 18.38 6.71
C ASN A 575 12.10 16.90 6.84
N TYR A 576 12.18 16.15 5.74
CA TYR A 576 12.02 14.70 5.69
C TYR A 576 13.39 14.02 5.70
N SER A 577 14.21 14.19 6.75
CA SER A 577 15.48 13.44 6.79
C SER A 577 15.26 11.99 7.26
N TYR A 578 16.06 11.08 6.72
CA TYR A 578 15.97 9.64 6.95
C TYR A 578 16.51 9.23 8.33
N PRO A 579 16.07 8.12 8.96
CA PRO A 579 14.95 7.24 8.59
C PRO A 579 13.62 7.55 9.29
N ASN A 580 13.61 8.40 10.33
CA ASN A 580 12.50 8.50 11.28
C ASN A 580 11.85 9.91 11.38
N ARG A 581 12.25 10.87 10.52
CA ARG A 581 11.94 12.30 10.75
C ARG A 581 10.65 12.82 10.15
N VAL A 582 9.89 11.99 9.42
CA VAL A 582 8.48 12.29 9.06
C VAL A 582 7.65 12.63 10.31
N ASN A 583 8.06 12.08 11.46
CA ASN A 583 7.43 12.25 12.77
C ASN A 583 8.15 13.29 13.67
N GLU A 584 9.23 13.93 13.22
CA GLU A 584 10.00 14.90 14.02
C GLU A 584 9.43 16.31 13.99
N ILE A 585 8.58 16.65 13.01
CA ILE A 585 7.83 17.91 13.10
C ILE A 585 6.93 17.85 14.34
N PRO A 586 6.94 18.89 15.20
CA PRO A 586 6.11 18.94 16.39
C PRO A 586 4.65 18.63 16.09
N THR A 587 4.05 17.80 16.94
CA THR A 587 2.62 17.45 16.86
C THR A 587 1.73 18.68 16.72
N ASP A 588 2.05 19.76 17.43
CA ASP A 588 1.25 20.99 17.47
C ASP A 588 1.26 21.75 16.14
N ASP A 589 2.42 21.87 15.49
CA ASP A 589 2.52 22.46 14.15
C ASP A 589 1.67 21.66 13.14
N ARG A 590 1.67 20.33 13.24
CA ARG A 590 0.83 19.48 12.39
C ARG A 590 -0.66 19.75 12.65
N ILE A 591 -1.08 19.81 13.91
CA ILE A 591 -2.47 20.11 14.30
C ILE A 591 -2.88 21.49 13.78
N LEU A 592 -2.03 22.51 13.93
CA LEU A 592 -2.29 23.86 13.43
C LEU A 592 -2.50 23.87 11.92
N ARG A 593 -1.61 23.24 11.15
CA ARG A 593 -1.71 23.20 9.68
C ARG A 593 -2.90 22.39 9.19
N MET A 594 -3.24 21.29 9.87
CA MET A 594 -4.49 20.56 9.58
C MET A 594 -5.71 21.44 9.88
N SER A 595 -5.68 22.21 10.97
CA SER A 595 -6.77 23.13 11.35
C SER A 595 -6.94 24.28 10.36
N GLN A 596 -5.83 24.87 9.89
CA GLN A 596 -5.84 25.87 8.81
C GLN A 596 -6.42 25.30 7.52
N ALA A 597 -6.07 24.06 7.14
CA ALA A 597 -6.59 23.42 5.94
C ALA A 597 -8.09 23.09 6.03
N ALA A 598 -8.58 22.73 7.22
CA ALA A 598 -10.00 22.48 7.47
C ALA A 598 -10.82 23.77 7.69
N GLY A 599 -10.18 24.87 8.07
CA GLY A 599 -10.83 26.13 8.44
C GLY A 599 -11.43 26.14 9.86
N TYR A 600 -11.18 25.10 10.65
CA TYR A 600 -11.71 24.93 12.01
C TYR A 600 -10.62 24.44 12.95
N ASP A 601 -10.76 24.72 14.23
CA ASP A 601 -9.92 24.15 15.27
C ASP A 601 -10.13 22.62 15.36
N LEU A 602 -9.14 21.85 14.90
CA LEU A 602 -9.18 20.38 14.91
C LEU A 602 -8.61 19.76 16.19
N ARG A 603 -8.10 20.57 17.14
CA ARG A 603 -7.57 20.06 18.41
C ARG A 603 -8.53 19.09 19.13
N PRO A 604 -9.86 19.36 19.27
CA PRO A 604 -10.75 18.45 19.99
C PRO A 604 -10.87 17.08 19.34
N LEU A 605 -10.96 17.03 18.00
CA LEU A 605 -11.07 15.78 17.25
C LEU A 605 -9.76 14.98 17.33
N ILE A 606 -8.62 15.64 17.15
CA ILE A 606 -7.30 14.98 17.16
C ILE A 606 -6.94 14.52 18.58
N HIS A 607 -7.30 15.30 19.61
CA HIS A 607 -7.16 14.93 21.02
C HIS A 607 -7.99 13.68 21.32
N PHE A 608 -9.28 13.65 20.93
CA PHE A 608 -10.10 12.44 21.09
C PHE A 608 -9.43 11.22 20.50
N TRP A 609 -8.84 11.30 19.30
CA TRP A 609 -8.12 10.19 18.67
C TRP A 609 -6.71 9.94 19.20
N GLY A 610 -6.44 10.33 20.44
CA GLY A 610 -5.24 9.94 21.20
C GLY A 610 -3.97 10.69 20.83
N VAL A 611 -4.07 11.80 20.09
CA VAL A 611 -2.94 12.68 19.77
C VAL A 611 -3.14 14.02 20.47
N HIS A 612 -2.47 14.19 21.61
CA HIS A 612 -2.64 15.37 22.45
C HIS A 612 -1.66 16.48 22.04
N PRO A 613 -2.05 17.77 22.15
CA PRO A 613 -1.10 18.87 22.02
C PRO A 613 0.06 18.74 23.02
N ILE A 614 1.28 19.07 22.58
CA ILE A 614 2.50 19.06 23.40
C ILE A 614 2.51 20.32 24.28
N ASP A 615 2.31 21.49 23.68
CA ASP A 615 2.11 22.78 24.36
C ASP A 615 0.72 23.33 23.99
N PHE A 616 -0.26 22.92 24.80
CA PHE A 616 -1.66 23.31 24.60
C PHE A 616 -1.86 24.83 24.53
N LYS A 617 -1.19 25.60 25.39
CA LYS A 617 -1.39 27.05 25.49
C LYS A 617 -0.83 27.78 24.27
N SER A 618 0.38 27.41 23.85
CA SER A 618 0.98 28.00 22.66
C SER A 618 0.19 27.67 21.40
N LEU A 619 -0.26 26.41 21.26
CA LEU A 619 -1.11 26.02 20.14
C LEU A 619 -2.47 26.74 20.16
N GLU A 620 -3.09 26.92 21.32
CA GLU A 620 -4.32 27.71 21.47
C GLU A 620 -4.17 29.14 20.97
N ALA A 621 -3.07 29.81 21.37
CA ALA A 621 -2.79 31.17 20.92
C ALA A 621 -2.65 31.25 19.39
N GLU A 622 -1.99 30.27 18.76
CA GLU A 622 -1.87 30.22 17.30
C GLU A 622 -3.20 29.91 16.61
N ILE A 623 -4.05 29.03 17.17
CA ILE A 623 -5.40 28.77 16.65
C ILE A 623 -6.23 30.07 16.64
N GLN A 624 -6.21 30.83 17.74
CA GLN A 624 -6.91 32.12 17.87
C GLN A 624 -6.36 33.17 16.90
N LYS A 625 -5.04 33.29 16.81
CA LYS A 625 -4.35 34.21 15.88
C LYS A 625 -4.68 33.93 14.42
N ASN A 626 -4.92 32.68 14.06
CA ASN A 626 -5.34 32.28 12.71
C ASN A 626 -6.86 32.38 12.49
N ASN A 627 -7.62 32.93 13.45
CA ASN A 627 -9.09 33.08 13.40
C ASN A 627 -9.85 31.78 13.13
N LEU A 628 -9.30 30.64 13.58
CA LEU A 628 -9.91 29.33 13.38
C LEU A 628 -11.05 29.12 14.37
N LYS A 629 -12.24 28.80 13.85
CA LYS A 629 -13.46 28.71 14.65
C LYS A 629 -13.58 27.33 15.32
N LYS A 630 -14.27 27.29 16.47
CA LYS A 630 -14.77 26.04 17.06
C LYS A 630 -15.78 25.41 16.09
N SER A 631 -15.74 24.08 15.94
CA SER A 631 -16.63 23.37 15.02
C SER A 631 -17.79 22.70 15.74
N THR A 632 -19.02 23.09 15.38
CA THR A 632 -20.25 22.43 15.83
C THR A 632 -20.27 20.95 15.43
N ALA A 633 -19.80 20.61 14.23
CA ALA A 633 -19.69 19.23 13.78
C ALA A 633 -18.73 18.39 14.64
N ILE A 634 -17.61 18.96 15.13
CA ILE A 634 -16.73 18.23 16.05
C ILE A 634 -17.41 18.04 17.41
N TYR A 635 -18.05 19.09 17.96
CA TYR A 635 -18.79 18.99 19.22
C TYR A 635 -19.84 17.87 19.18
N ASP A 636 -20.65 17.86 18.12
CA ASP A 636 -21.70 16.87 17.92
C ASP A 636 -21.09 15.46 17.78
N GLN A 637 -19.86 15.35 17.29
CA GLN A 637 -19.23 14.05 17.01
C GLN A 637 -18.73 13.42 18.29
N LEU A 638 -18.08 14.22 19.12
CA LEU A 638 -17.66 13.81 20.46
C LEU A 638 -18.89 13.51 21.33
N SER A 639 -19.95 14.32 21.22
CA SER A 639 -21.20 14.07 21.93
C SER A 639 -21.83 12.74 21.53
N PHE A 640 -21.83 12.41 20.24
CA PHE A 640 -22.28 11.10 19.79
C PHE A 640 -21.37 9.96 20.26
N TYR A 641 -20.05 10.09 20.16
CA TYR A 641 -19.13 9.06 20.64
C TYR A 641 -19.31 8.77 22.13
N LYS A 642 -19.68 9.79 22.92
CA LYS A 642 -20.08 9.60 24.32
C LYS A 642 -21.25 8.64 24.50
N THR A 643 -22.19 8.60 23.55
CA THR A 643 -23.40 7.76 23.63
C THR A 643 -23.18 6.29 23.25
N ILE A 644 -22.10 5.97 22.54
CA ILE A 644 -21.82 4.60 22.06
C ILE A 644 -20.76 3.88 22.89
N VAL A 645 -20.36 4.45 24.03
CA VAL A 645 -19.44 3.81 24.98
C VAL A 645 -20.09 2.52 25.52
N PRO A 646 -19.40 1.36 25.47
CA PRO A 646 -19.87 0.17 26.15
C PRO A 646 -19.95 0.45 27.67
N MET A 647 -21.16 0.42 28.23
CA MET A 647 -21.37 0.80 29.64
C MET A 647 -21.22 -0.36 30.62
N ASP A 648 -21.20 -1.61 30.16
CA ASP A 648 -21.09 -2.77 31.04
C ASP A 648 -20.27 -3.90 30.41
N ASN A 649 -20.04 -4.97 31.19
CA ASN A 649 -19.27 -6.11 30.74
C ASN A 649 -19.92 -6.84 29.55
N THR A 650 -21.24 -6.87 29.48
CA THR A 650 -21.97 -7.54 28.40
C THR A 650 -21.74 -6.80 27.08
N ALA A 651 -21.90 -5.48 27.06
CA ALA A 651 -21.64 -4.65 25.90
C ALA A 651 -20.17 -4.75 25.45
N PHE A 652 -19.23 -4.71 26.41
CA PHE A 652 -17.80 -4.89 26.13
C PHE A 652 -17.48 -6.23 25.49
N ARG A 653 -18.00 -7.34 26.05
CA ARG A 653 -17.77 -8.68 25.51
C ARG A 653 -18.44 -8.87 24.16
N ASN A 654 -19.65 -8.33 23.96
CA ASN A 654 -20.34 -8.38 22.68
C ASN A 654 -19.48 -7.73 21.58
N PHE A 655 -18.92 -6.55 21.82
CA PHE A 655 -18.00 -5.89 20.89
C PHE A 655 -16.76 -6.76 20.60
N GLY A 656 -16.12 -7.33 21.62
CA GLY A 656 -14.96 -8.21 21.40
C GLY A 656 -15.27 -9.48 20.61
N LEU A 657 -16.50 -10.01 20.75
CA LEU A 657 -16.97 -11.21 20.05
C LEU A 657 -17.33 -10.97 18.58
N GLU A 658 -17.49 -9.71 18.15
CA GLU A 658 -17.67 -9.37 16.74
C GLU A 658 -16.42 -9.71 15.92
N ASP A 659 -15.23 -9.49 16.48
CA ASP A 659 -13.96 -9.70 15.79
C ASP A 659 -13.31 -11.06 16.04
N PHE A 660 -13.47 -11.59 17.27
CA PHE A 660 -12.73 -12.76 17.71
C PHE A 660 -13.57 -13.72 18.54
N SER A 661 -13.37 -15.02 18.32
CA SER A 661 -13.90 -16.00 19.26
C SER A 661 -13.28 -15.83 20.65
N GLU A 662 -14.07 -16.07 21.69
CA GLU A 662 -13.59 -16.04 23.08
C GLU A 662 -12.31 -16.88 23.26
N ALA A 663 -12.26 -18.06 22.64
CA ALA A 663 -11.06 -18.91 22.67
C ALA A 663 -9.81 -18.23 22.06
N LYS A 664 -9.97 -17.43 21.00
CA LYS A 664 -8.86 -16.65 20.39
C LYS A 664 -8.42 -15.52 21.32
N ILE A 665 -9.36 -14.83 21.95
CA ILE A 665 -9.09 -13.76 22.91
C ILE A 665 -8.33 -14.30 24.12
N GLN A 666 -8.83 -15.38 24.74
CA GLN A 666 -8.21 -15.98 25.93
C GLN A 666 -6.81 -16.55 25.65
N LYS A 667 -6.55 -17.00 24.42
CA LYS A 667 -5.22 -17.45 23.97
C LYS A 667 -4.28 -16.33 23.54
N SER A 668 -4.73 -15.08 23.49
CA SER A 668 -3.86 -13.96 23.09
C SER A 668 -2.73 -13.74 24.11
N SER A 669 -1.57 -13.33 23.59
CA SER A 669 -0.39 -12.97 24.39
C SER A 669 -0.38 -11.47 24.67
N PHE A 670 -0.03 -11.10 25.90
CA PHE A 670 0.35 -9.74 26.24
C PHE A 670 1.81 -9.49 25.85
N HIS A 671 2.13 -8.28 25.42
CA HIS A 671 3.50 -7.85 25.15
C HIS A 671 3.85 -6.75 26.15
N ASP A 672 4.77 -7.04 27.08
CA ASP A 672 5.42 -6.20 28.13
C ASP A 672 4.54 -5.26 28.99
N HIS A 673 3.54 -4.59 28.42
CA HIS A 673 2.56 -3.73 29.09
C HIS A 673 1.13 -4.09 28.67
N VAL A 674 0.46 -4.84 29.53
CA VAL A 674 -0.92 -5.34 29.36
C VAL A 674 -1.93 -4.19 29.15
N SER A 675 -1.67 -3.01 29.73
CA SER A 675 -2.46 -1.78 29.60
C SER A 675 -2.33 -1.06 28.25
N GLN A 676 -1.26 -1.35 27.49
CA GLN A 676 -0.93 -0.74 26.18
C GLN A 676 -0.93 -1.79 25.06
N SER A 677 -1.54 -2.94 25.34
CA SER A 677 -1.48 -4.11 24.47
C SER A 677 -2.35 -3.96 23.23
N TYR A 678 -1.89 -4.58 22.15
CA TYR A 678 -2.64 -4.79 20.91
C TYR A 678 -4.03 -5.41 21.17
N TYR A 679 -5.00 -5.06 20.32
CA TYR A 679 -6.43 -5.22 20.54
C TYR A 679 -6.91 -6.55 21.19
N PRO A 680 -6.55 -7.77 20.72
CA PRO A 680 -6.94 -9.02 21.39
C PRO A 680 -6.37 -9.17 22.80
N GLY A 681 -5.14 -8.70 23.02
CA GLY A 681 -4.52 -8.68 24.35
C GLY A 681 -5.29 -7.76 25.28
N PHE A 682 -5.69 -6.57 24.81
CA PHE A 682 -6.53 -5.69 25.59
C PHE A 682 -7.86 -6.36 26.00
N LEU A 683 -8.57 -6.97 25.04
CA LEU A 683 -9.82 -7.69 25.29
C LEU A 683 -9.64 -8.79 26.36
N LYS A 684 -8.53 -9.54 26.29
CA LYS A 684 -8.22 -10.58 27.28
C LYS A 684 -8.03 -10.02 28.68
N LYS A 685 -7.30 -8.90 28.83
CA LYS A 685 -7.06 -8.27 30.14
C LYS A 685 -8.38 -7.93 30.82
N TRP A 686 -9.28 -7.31 30.08
CA TRP A 686 -10.50 -6.72 30.62
C TRP A 686 -11.74 -7.59 30.44
N TRP A 687 -11.57 -8.84 30.01
CA TRP A 687 -12.67 -9.74 29.64
C TRP A 687 -13.73 -9.89 30.74
N ASN A 688 -13.28 -10.04 31.98
CA ASN A 688 -14.15 -10.17 33.16
C ASN A 688 -14.24 -8.87 33.98
N ASP A 689 -13.34 -7.93 33.75
CA ASP A 689 -13.12 -6.79 34.65
C ASP A 689 -13.71 -5.49 34.11
N TYR A 690 -13.99 -5.37 32.80
CA TYR A 690 -14.65 -4.18 32.26
C TYR A 690 -16.09 -4.10 32.76
N ASN A 691 -16.43 -3.07 33.53
CA ASN A 691 -17.75 -2.86 34.12
C ASN A 691 -18.19 -1.38 34.05
N GLU A 692 -19.25 -1.02 34.78
CA GLU A 692 -19.89 0.31 34.71
C GLU A 692 -18.93 1.47 35.06
N PRO A 693 -18.15 1.41 36.16
CA PRO A 693 -17.03 2.29 36.41
C PRO A 693 -16.10 2.56 35.21
N GLU A 694 -15.69 1.53 34.45
CA GLU A 694 -14.83 1.70 33.27
C GLU A 694 -15.58 2.40 32.13
N GLY A 695 -16.83 2.01 31.85
CA GLY A 695 -17.68 2.71 30.89
C GLY A 695 -17.84 4.19 31.25
N GLN A 696 -18.16 4.47 32.52
CA GLN A 696 -18.32 5.84 33.01
C GLN A 696 -17.02 6.64 32.96
N ALA A 697 -15.86 6.02 33.20
CA ALA A 697 -14.58 6.70 33.03
C ALA A 697 -14.31 7.11 31.58
N ALA A 698 -14.71 6.30 30.58
CA ALA A 698 -14.63 6.70 29.17
C ALA A 698 -15.60 7.86 28.84
N VAL A 699 -16.85 7.80 29.31
CA VAL A 699 -17.83 8.90 29.18
C VAL A 699 -17.28 10.20 29.79
N ASN A 700 -16.71 10.11 31.00
CA ASN A 700 -16.11 11.25 31.69
C ASN A 700 -14.92 11.82 30.92
N GLN A 701 -14.09 10.98 30.29
CA GLN A 701 -12.99 11.48 29.49
C GLN A 701 -13.48 12.27 28.27
N ILE A 702 -14.50 11.78 27.57
CA ILE A 702 -15.07 12.49 26.42
C ILE A 702 -15.64 13.84 26.87
N GLN A 703 -16.32 13.86 28.02
CA GLN A 703 -16.83 15.10 28.61
C GLN A 703 -15.71 16.08 28.95
N ARG A 704 -14.59 15.62 29.54
CA ARG A 704 -13.41 16.49 29.79
C ARG A 704 -12.84 17.09 28.52
N ILE A 705 -12.78 16.33 27.42
CA ILE A 705 -12.34 16.86 26.12
C ILE A 705 -13.33 17.91 25.61
N ILE A 706 -14.64 17.66 25.72
CA ILE A 706 -15.67 18.63 25.35
C ILE A 706 -15.52 19.91 26.17
N ASP A 707 -15.43 19.82 27.50
CA ASP A 707 -15.32 20.98 28.39
C ASP A 707 -14.03 21.78 28.13
N LEU A 708 -12.93 21.09 27.80
CA LEU A 708 -11.64 21.72 27.49
C LEU A 708 -11.69 22.62 26.26
N TYR A 709 -12.38 22.19 25.20
CA TYR A 709 -12.39 22.91 23.92
C TYR A 709 -13.69 23.71 23.65
N PHE A 710 -14.76 23.37 24.36
CA PHE A 710 -16.08 23.96 24.22
C PHE A 710 -16.63 24.39 25.60
N PRO A 711 -15.91 25.25 26.35
CA PRO A 711 -16.31 25.70 27.70
C PRO A 711 -17.66 26.43 27.70
N ASP A 712 -18.02 27.05 26.57
CA ASP A 712 -19.28 27.78 26.39
C ASP A 712 -20.41 26.87 25.87
N GLY A 713 -20.18 25.56 25.82
CA GLY A 713 -21.09 24.59 25.23
C GLY A 713 -20.98 24.50 23.70
N ARG A 714 -22.01 23.91 23.09
CA ARG A 714 -22.08 23.68 21.65
C ARG A 714 -22.02 25.00 20.87
N PRO A 715 -21.09 25.18 19.91
CA PRO A 715 -21.08 26.38 19.06
C PRO A 715 -22.35 26.48 18.20
N GLU A 716 -22.88 27.69 18.05
CA GLU A 716 -23.96 27.99 17.10
C GLU A 716 -23.42 28.13 15.68
N GLU A 717 -24.18 27.67 14.69
CA GLU A 717 -23.84 27.85 13.27
C GLU A 717 -24.57 29.06 12.67
N ASP A 718 -23.85 29.80 11.83
CA ASP A 718 -24.45 30.82 10.98
C ASP A 718 -25.18 30.13 9.81
N ASN A 719 -26.51 30.01 9.97
CA ASN A 719 -27.40 29.36 9.01
C ASN A 719 -28.00 30.31 7.97
N SER A 720 -27.55 31.57 7.91
CA SER A 720 -28.15 32.62 7.06
C SER A 720 -28.08 32.33 5.55
N SER A 721 -27.23 31.39 5.12
CA SER A 721 -27.01 31.00 3.72
C SER A 721 -27.73 29.70 3.30
N CYS A 722 -28.57 29.13 4.17
CA CYS A 722 -29.16 27.81 3.94
C CYS A 722 -30.46 27.87 3.14
N ILE A 723 -30.66 26.87 2.28
CA ILE A 723 -31.81 26.75 1.36
C ILE A 723 -32.67 25.53 1.70
N LYS A 724 -33.97 25.57 1.41
CA LYS A 724 -34.92 24.49 1.74
C LYS A 724 -34.79 23.29 0.78
N ILE A 725 -34.87 22.06 1.31
CA ILE A 725 -35.07 20.79 0.57
C ILE A 725 -36.38 20.13 0.97
N ASN A 726 -37.01 19.50 -0.01
CA ASN A 726 -38.06 18.53 0.23
C ASN A 726 -37.45 17.11 0.19
N PRO A 727 -37.61 16.30 1.26
CA PRO A 727 -37.23 14.89 1.23
C PRO A 727 -37.93 14.14 0.11
N ILE A 728 -37.29 13.10 -0.43
CA ILE A 728 -37.87 12.25 -1.47
C ILE A 728 -38.83 11.20 -0.90
N SER A 729 -38.69 10.86 0.39
CA SER A 729 -39.61 9.96 1.09
C SER A 729 -39.55 10.16 2.59
N VAL A 730 -40.62 9.75 3.27
CA VAL A 730 -40.71 9.66 4.73
C VAL A 730 -41.37 8.34 5.12
N LYS A 731 -40.87 7.72 6.18
CA LYS A 731 -41.44 6.50 6.78
C LYS A 731 -41.68 6.73 8.26
N SER A 732 -42.64 6.03 8.86
CA SER A 732 -42.84 6.00 10.30
C SER A 732 -42.69 4.60 10.88
N SER A 733 -42.41 4.52 12.17
CA SER A 733 -42.31 3.25 12.93
C SER A 733 -43.62 2.48 13.00
N SER A 734 -44.73 3.10 13.44
CA SER A 734 -46.00 2.38 13.66
C SER A 734 -47.27 3.09 13.18
N ALA A 735 -47.19 4.34 12.74
CA ALA A 735 -48.35 5.17 12.41
C ALA A 735 -48.72 5.23 10.91
N THR A 736 -49.91 5.75 10.62
CA THR A 736 -50.42 6.03 9.27
C THR A 736 -50.14 7.48 8.88
N SER A 737 -49.93 7.71 7.59
CA SER A 737 -49.71 9.03 6.95
C SER A 737 -48.49 9.87 7.39
N PRO A 738 -47.26 9.32 7.38
CA PRO A 738 -46.04 10.11 7.57
C PRO A 738 -45.87 11.21 6.50
N GLU A 739 -46.43 11.05 5.30
CA GLU A 739 -46.39 12.05 4.22
C GLU A 739 -47.05 13.39 4.58
N ASN A 740 -47.95 13.40 5.56
CA ASN A 740 -48.58 14.62 6.07
C ASN A 740 -47.55 15.61 6.64
N THR A 741 -46.36 15.16 7.04
CA THR A 741 -45.33 16.07 7.55
C THR A 741 -44.55 16.80 6.45
N LEU A 742 -44.89 16.60 5.18
CA LEU A 742 -44.21 17.20 4.02
C LEU A 742 -45.17 17.94 3.07
N ASP A 743 -46.46 18.02 3.40
CA ASP A 743 -47.51 18.57 2.52
C ASP A 743 -47.73 20.09 2.66
N ASN A 744 -47.02 20.74 3.60
CA ASN A 744 -47.20 22.15 3.99
C ASN A 744 -48.64 22.51 4.42
N ASN A 745 -49.42 21.55 4.90
CA ASN A 745 -50.78 21.76 5.39
C ASN A 745 -50.85 21.58 6.91
N PRO A 746 -50.99 22.66 7.70
CA PRO A 746 -51.02 22.54 9.16
C PRO A 746 -52.25 21.81 9.72
N ALA A 747 -53.26 21.51 8.89
CA ALA A 747 -54.45 20.75 9.29
C ALA A 747 -54.23 19.23 9.26
N THR A 748 -53.24 18.75 8.53
CA THR A 748 -52.83 17.34 8.47
C THR A 748 -51.65 17.11 9.43
N LYS A 749 -51.41 15.85 9.78
CA LYS A 749 -50.37 15.48 10.74
C LYS A 749 -50.02 14.00 10.70
N TRP A 750 -48.82 13.71 11.16
CA TRP A 750 -48.43 12.40 11.64
C TRP A 750 -48.70 12.30 13.15
N THR A 751 -49.27 11.17 13.60
CA THR A 751 -49.48 10.89 15.01
C THR A 751 -49.13 9.45 15.36
N ALA A 752 -48.35 9.26 16.42
CA ALA A 752 -48.00 7.94 16.94
C ALA A 752 -48.00 7.95 18.47
N LYS A 753 -48.48 6.87 19.08
CA LYS A 753 -48.50 6.72 20.54
C LYS A 753 -47.34 5.84 20.99
N GLY A 754 -46.56 6.33 21.95
CA GLY A 754 -45.45 5.60 22.55
C GLY A 754 -44.14 6.38 22.51
N ASP A 755 -43.27 6.09 23.47
CA ASP A 755 -41.88 6.58 23.49
C ASP A 755 -41.05 5.81 22.45
N GLY A 756 -40.30 6.54 21.62
CA GLY A 756 -39.44 5.98 20.59
C GLY A 756 -40.09 5.86 19.20
N GLU A 757 -41.34 6.30 19.06
CA GLU A 757 -41.99 6.40 17.75
C GLU A 757 -41.30 7.46 16.89
N TYR A 758 -41.00 7.15 15.63
CA TYR A 758 -40.16 8.01 14.80
C TYR A 758 -40.70 8.25 13.39
N LEU A 759 -40.23 9.36 12.81
CA LEU A 759 -40.26 9.66 11.39
C LEU A 759 -38.84 9.57 10.82
N LEU A 760 -38.68 8.87 9.71
CA LEU A 760 -37.42 8.70 8.99
C LEU A 760 -37.56 9.30 7.58
N TYR A 761 -36.87 10.40 7.36
CA TYR A 761 -36.82 11.12 6.08
C TYR A 761 -35.60 10.67 5.26
N ASP A 762 -35.78 10.40 3.98
CA ASP A 762 -34.68 10.27 3.00
C ASP A 762 -34.64 11.52 2.13
N LEU A 763 -33.53 12.27 2.20
CA LEU A 763 -33.30 13.47 1.41
C LEU A 763 -32.93 13.16 -0.06
N GLY A 764 -32.64 11.90 -0.38
CA GLY A 764 -32.30 11.42 -1.72
C GLY A 764 -30.84 11.55 -2.11
N ALA A 765 -30.08 12.40 -1.42
CA ALA A 765 -28.63 12.55 -1.55
C ALA A 765 -28.01 13.00 -0.22
N LEU A 766 -26.67 13.03 -0.16
CA LEU A 766 -25.95 13.55 1.01
C LEU A 766 -25.92 15.09 0.98
N TYR A 767 -26.53 15.72 1.97
CA TYR A 767 -26.59 17.18 2.14
C TYR A 767 -25.92 17.62 3.43
N GLU A 768 -25.33 18.83 3.43
CA GLU A 768 -24.88 19.49 4.66
C GLU A 768 -26.06 20.23 5.28
N LEU A 769 -26.77 19.56 6.20
CA LEU A 769 -27.88 20.13 6.94
C LEU A 769 -27.40 21.31 7.78
N CYS A 770 -28.20 22.38 7.79
CA CYS A 770 -28.04 23.57 8.60
C CYS A 770 -29.11 23.67 9.68
N ASP A 771 -30.37 23.44 9.29
CA ASP A 771 -31.51 23.71 10.13
C ASP A 771 -32.65 22.75 9.83
N LEU A 772 -33.48 22.56 10.85
CA LEU A 772 -34.69 21.78 10.80
C LEU A 772 -35.78 22.61 11.45
N GLU A 773 -36.83 22.89 10.70
CA GLU A 773 -38.03 23.50 11.25
C GLU A 773 -39.09 22.44 11.46
N ILE A 774 -39.69 22.39 12.65
CA ILE A 774 -40.75 21.44 12.99
C ILE A 774 -41.99 22.22 13.45
N ASN A 775 -43.14 21.88 12.88
CA ASN A 775 -44.45 22.34 13.34
C ASN A 775 -45.16 21.19 14.07
N PHE A 776 -45.59 21.45 15.30
CA PHE A 776 -46.30 20.49 16.15
C PHE A 776 -47.79 20.84 16.22
N GLU A 777 -48.68 19.84 16.21
CA GLU A 777 -50.16 20.02 16.15
C GLU A 777 -50.70 21.00 17.22
N LYS A 778 -50.06 21.05 18.39
CA LYS A 778 -50.43 21.97 19.48
C LYS A 778 -49.23 22.76 19.99
N GLY A 779 -48.26 23.02 19.11
CA GLY A 779 -46.98 23.62 19.46
C GLY A 779 -47.06 25.01 20.11
N LYS A 780 -48.21 25.69 20.06
CA LYS A 780 -48.46 26.98 20.75
C LYS A 780 -48.95 26.85 22.20
N SER A 781 -49.42 25.67 22.59
CA SER A 781 -50.06 25.43 23.89
C SER A 781 -49.56 24.19 24.61
N ARG A 782 -48.77 23.35 23.94
CA ARG A 782 -48.28 22.06 24.45
C ARG A 782 -46.78 21.89 24.16
N PHE A 783 -46.05 21.34 25.14
CA PHE A 783 -44.68 20.90 24.94
C PHE A 783 -44.69 19.49 24.36
N ASP A 784 -43.99 19.30 23.25
CA ASP A 784 -43.72 18.01 22.63
C ASP A 784 -42.21 17.73 22.78
N TYR A 785 -41.86 16.50 23.15
CA TYR A 785 -40.48 16.09 23.46
C TYR A 785 -39.95 15.16 22.37
N PHE A 786 -38.70 15.33 21.96
CA PHE A 786 -38.15 14.54 20.86
C PHE A 786 -36.61 14.56 20.80
N ASP A 787 -36.06 13.67 19.98
CA ASP A 787 -34.65 13.65 19.59
C ASP A 787 -34.52 13.75 18.06
N ILE A 788 -33.35 14.17 17.59
CA ILE A 788 -32.99 14.16 16.18
C ILE A 788 -31.74 13.31 16.01
N GLU A 789 -31.82 12.30 15.15
CA GLU A 789 -30.70 11.53 14.65
C GLU A 789 -30.52 11.78 13.15
N VAL A 790 -29.29 11.62 12.66
CA VAL A 790 -28.98 11.67 11.24
C VAL A 790 -28.15 10.47 10.83
N SER A 791 -28.27 10.09 9.56
CA SER A 791 -27.49 8.99 8.99
C SER A 791 -27.09 9.31 7.55
N ARG A 792 -25.96 8.77 7.12
CA ARG A 792 -25.51 8.82 5.71
C ARG A 792 -26.01 7.61 4.93
N ASP A 793 -26.30 6.50 5.63
CA ASP A 793 -26.45 5.16 5.06
C ASP A 793 -27.72 4.40 5.49
N ASN A 794 -28.53 4.97 6.39
CA ASN A 794 -29.72 4.35 6.99
C ASN A 794 -29.42 3.07 7.79
N LYS A 795 -28.19 2.92 8.28
CA LYS A 795 -27.78 1.83 9.18
C LYS A 795 -27.30 2.40 10.50
N THR A 796 -26.31 3.28 10.43
CA THR A 796 -25.74 3.92 11.61
C THR A 796 -26.36 5.30 11.75
N PHE A 797 -27.08 5.49 12.85
CA PHE A 797 -27.70 6.75 13.19
C PHE A 797 -26.92 7.43 14.30
N MET A 798 -26.64 8.71 14.08
CA MET A 798 -25.97 9.57 15.02
C MET A 798 -26.99 10.55 15.60
N ALA A 799 -27.16 10.53 16.92
CA ALA A 799 -27.90 11.57 17.60
C ALA A 799 -27.19 12.93 17.45
N VAL A 800 -27.88 13.90 16.86
CA VAL A 800 -27.36 15.27 16.67
C VAL A 800 -27.94 16.24 17.69
N LYS A 801 -29.14 15.94 18.21
CA LYS A 801 -29.77 16.64 19.33
C LYS A 801 -30.63 15.64 20.11
N GLN A 802 -30.53 15.66 21.44
CA GLN A 802 -31.32 14.81 22.33
C GLN A 802 -31.97 15.64 23.42
N GLY A 803 -33.06 15.12 23.99
CA GLY A 803 -33.82 15.75 25.06
C GLY A 803 -34.43 17.10 24.64
N LEU A 804 -34.81 17.25 23.37
CA LEU A 804 -35.41 18.49 22.89
C LEU A 804 -36.84 18.64 23.39
N SER A 805 -37.26 19.89 23.49
CA SER A 805 -38.66 20.28 23.66
C SER A 805 -39.03 21.31 22.60
N SER A 806 -40.31 21.32 22.21
CA SER A 806 -40.90 22.45 21.49
C SER A 806 -40.90 23.71 22.36
N THR A 807 -41.10 24.89 21.76
CA THR A 807 -40.91 26.16 22.48
C THR A 807 -42.18 26.78 23.07
N LYS A 808 -43.36 26.18 22.82
CA LYS A 808 -44.67 26.78 23.18
C LYS A 808 -44.81 28.23 22.70
N SER A 809 -44.18 28.58 21.59
CA SER A 809 -44.17 29.95 21.09
C SER A 809 -45.37 30.24 20.17
N SER A 810 -45.59 31.52 19.85
CA SER A 810 -46.61 31.93 18.89
C SER A 810 -46.20 31.69 17.42
N ALA A 811 -44.93 31.31 17.19
CA ALA A 811 -44.40 30.97 15.87
C ALA A 811 -45.09 29.71 15.31
N THR A 812 -45.01 29.54 13.99
CA THR A 812 -45.61 28.37 13.31
C THR A 812 -44.66 27.18 13.29
N PHE A 813 -43.36 27.43 13.35
CA PHE A 813 -42.31 26.41 13.38
C PHE A 813 -41.33 26.71 14.50
N ASP A 814 -40.84 25.65 15.14
CA ASP A 814 -39.65 25.68 15.97
C ASP A 814 -38.43 25.32 15.12
N SER A 815 -37.39 26.14 15.15
CA SER A 815 -36.15 25.93 14.39
C SER A 815 -35.07 25.26 15.24
N TYR A 816 -34.36 24.30 14.66
CA TYR A 816 -33.34 23.51 15.31
C TYR A 816 -32.09 23.42 14.43
N SER A 817 -31.07 24.19 14.75
CA SER A 817 -29.83 24.23 13.97
C SER A 817 -29.03 22.92 14.08
N ILE A 818 -28.85 22.23 12.96
CA ILE A 818 -28.10 20.99 12.78
C ILE A 818 -26.88 21.31 11.93
N SER A 819 -25.67 20.88 12.30
CA SER A 819 -24.47 21.07 11.47
C SER A 819 -23.90 19.73 11.08
N ARG A 820 -24.54 19.04 10.14
CA ARG A 820 -24.14 17.68 9.77
C ARG A 820 -24.42 17.32 8.33
N LYS A 821 -23.48 16.58 7.74
CA LYS A 821 -23.72 15.91 6.48
C LYS A 821 -24.54 14.65 6.69
N ALA A 822 -25.73 14.60 6.10
CA ALA A 822 -26.66 13.50 6.22
C ALA A 822 -27.48 13.30 4.93
N ARG A 823 -27.92 12.06 4.72
CA ARG A 823 -28.94 11.72 3.73
C ARG A 823 -30.26 11.38 4.41
N TYR A 824 -30.19 10.75 5.57
CA TYR A 824 -31.36 10.35 6.34
C TYR A 824 -31.44 11.18 7.61
N VAL A 825 -32.64 11.66 7.94
CA VAL A 825 -32.92 12.35 9.20
C VAL A 825 -34.03 11.60 9.91
N LYS A 826 -33.81 11.26 11.17
CA LYS A 826 -34.78 10.57 12.00
C LYS A 826 -35.19 11.49 13.16
N ILE A 827 -36.48 11.75 13.29
CA ILE A 827 -37.06 12.48 14.42
C ILE A 827 -37.74 11.44 15.30
N ILE A 828 -37.28 11.29 16.53
CA ILE A 828 -37.78 10.31 17.49
C ILE A 828 -38.61 11.03 18.53
N GLY A 829 -39.90 10.75 18.58
CA GLY A 829 -40.83 11.30 19.54
C GLY A 829 -40.70 10.67 20.93
N ARG A 830 -40.78 11.51 21.96
CA ARG A 830 -40.70 11.17 23.40
C ARG A 830 -42.00 11.51 24.14
N GLY A 831 -43.11 11.64 23.41
CA GLY A 831 -44.40 12.07 23.93
C GLY A 831 -44.51 13.58 24.08
N ASN A 832 -45.43 14.01 24.95
CA ASN A 832 -45.70 15.41 25.26
C ASN A 832 -45.95 15.58 26.76
N GLU A 833 -46.11 16.82 27.23
CA GLU A 833 -46.29 17.10 28.67
C GLU A 833 -47.56 16.51 29.30
N THR A 834 -48.52 16.03 28.49
CA THR A 834 -49.80 15.50 28.98
C THR A 834 -49.95 13.98 28.83
N ASN A 835 -49.24 13.35 27.89
CA ASN A 835 -49.33 11.92 27.58
C ASN A 835 -48.21 11.49 26.61
N ASP A 836 -48.20 10.21 26.24
CA ASP A 836 -47.23 9.54 25.38
C ASP A 836 -47.50 9.68 23.87
N TRP A 837 -48.36 10.61 23.43
CA TRP A 837 -48.60 10.85 22.01
C TRP A 837 -47.58 11.82 21.39
N ASN A 838 -47.15 11.50 20.17
CA ASN A 838 -46.32 12.34 19.32
C ASN A 838 -47.18 12.89 18.19
N SER A 839 -47.06 14.18 17.86
CA SER A 839 -47.88 14.81 16.81
C SER A 839 -47.11 15.90 16.06
N ILE A 840 -46.73 15.61 14.82
CA ILE A 840 -45.97 16.53 13.96
C ILE A 840 -46.81 16.83 12.73
N SER A 841 -47.02 18.12 12.46
CA SER A 841 -47.81 18.61 11.32
C SER A 841 -46.95 18.88 10.09
N ASP A 842 -45.73 19.41 10.23
CA ASP A 842 -44.87 19.73 9.09
C ASP A 842 -43.40 19.77 9.52
N VAL A 843 -42.50 19.40 8.62
CA VAL A 843 -41.05 19.42 8.81
C VAL A 843 -40.36 19.98 7.57
N LYS A 844 -39.48 20.96 7.77
CA LYS A 844 -38.67 21.55 6.69
C LYS A 844 -37.18 21.39 6.99
N PHE A 845 -36.44 21.01 5.95
CA PHE A 845 -35.01 20.77 6.02
C PHE A 845 -34.27 21.88 5.27
N TYR A 846 -33.26 22.46 5.89
CA TYR A 846 -32.41 23.50 5.30
C TYR A 846 -30.96 23.03 5.23
N PHE A 847 -30.27 23.35 4.13
CA PHE A 847 -28.91 22.89 3.86
C PHE A 847 -28.05 23.98 3.23
N LYS A 848 -26.72 23.86 3.37
CA LYS A 848 -25.77 24.81 2.73
C LYS A 848 -25.77 24.58 1.22
N GLN A 849 -25.93 25.65 0.45
CA GLN A 849 -25.74 25.59 -0.99
C GLN A 849 -24.30 25.14 -1.28
N LYS A 850 -24.12 24.12 -2.13
CA LYS A 850 -22.78 23.82 -2.64
C LYS A 850 -22.32 25.02 -3.44
N ASP A 851 -21.18 25.61 -3.07
CA ASP A 851 -20.47 26.54 -3.95
C ASP A 851 -20.17 25.79 -5.26
N THR A 852 -20.93 26.09 -6.31
CA THR A 852 -20.57 25.73 -7.67
C THR A 852 -19.43 26.65 -8.08
N LYS A 853 -18.20 26.23 -7.80
CA LYS A 853 -16.99 26.75 -8.45
C LYS A 853 -16.29 25.64 -9.20
#